data_AF-A0A8S1S271-F1
#
_entry.id   AF-A0A8S1S271-F1
#
_cell.length_a   1.000
_cell.length_b   1.000
_cell.length_c   1.000
_cell.angle_alpha   90.00
_cell.angle_beta   90.00
_cell.angle_gamma   90.00
#
_symmetry.space_group_name_H-M   'P 1'
#
loop_
_entity.id
_entity.type
_entity.pdbx_description
1 polymer ?
#
loop_
_entity_poly.entity_id
_entity_poly.type
_entity_poly.pdbx_seq_one_letter_code
_entity_poly.pdbx_strand_id
1 'polypeptide(L)'
;MGIICSKDQNVVKEIPQMITSVEENRLQIIRNDQLSVIQEFQCAIWRNLSLKWKQKKLQISLTQNNDIKYVLNGKSEYMQVQAMKNRDVLKFQASPEVLKKLEKLKYVEKWGNSIPQFKKVQQMTVNWNSQKLIEIGGCYNQDGLKLGLWKELSQYYWTKAQIYEVGEYFNNLRTKRWVFLNYNEIIGGGYYNSDGQKVGKWREIDEFSKQSYVICVGEYKNGKKVGIWDFCLEENRYISQIIGCGQYIDQCEDGTLKNGKWYELGKGFFSYSQILLEGLYKMGKKYGRWNLFIQDTKMYIFELYNNALLKFSGGGSYDEINGQCEVKNGRWVEQSDCYSYYKKMLYAGEYNNNKKIGRWDILFDFDSRYQFKLVGGGTYTLQEGLSSVKNGKWIELNDSFREQSQVTYVGEYNNNNKIGRWDTCYSDFWHTIQIGGGYYCENDSIKIGRWIEQSDDYGEKSNVTYEGEYNNNQKEGKWDIQYYDEFLKKKIKIFGGCYKYAKGLGTIKSGMWVEIRMNLSFQKFFIFQGEYHNNLKIGQWKKLQKYDRIFQICENLNFDQQGKLIYQSGKNSQIMFAGEFKNGKKVGRWDSFYKLFIHNPYKLIGGGQYQEVNNGDSIKIGKWIELSDGFYGQSQVIYNGEYKNGNKVGEWDITYRRKENNSFLYIGGGKYLYDEKVGSIKIGKWRELSERFYSGSQVIYDGNYINGQKFGRWNLRYRKDGLDNFDIIGGGLYDINKELGSIKIGSWIEVNDGFYSEAQFTYNGQYLDNKKFGRWDIMYCGGGSYSIIQSLDSVKTGKWIELSDGFFSKSQIIFQGEYMNGQKYGKWDILFRQKISEPFKQIGGGSYDFEEKLGSIKNGRWVEQTDDYGYGIGLFEAFHIGEYKQGKKVGIWVELRKLKDRMEEGFKQTNEVNYNN
;
A
#
# COMPACT_ATOMS: atom_id res chain seq x y z
N MET A 1 -45.08 33.90 47.05
CA MET A 1 -46.46 33.71 47.58
C MET A 1 -46.85 32.30 47.15
N GLY A 2 -46.83 31.30 48.04
CA GLY A 2 -47.96 30.89 48.91
C GLY A 2 -48.53 29.58 48.32
N ILE A 3 -48.18 28.36 48.76
CA ILE A 3 -48.57 27.66 50.02
C ILE A 3 -50.08 27.87 50.31
N ILE A 4 -50.99 26.90 50.45
CA ILE A 4 -51.12 25.62 51.22
C ILE A 4 -52.14 24.74 50.42
N CYS A 5 -52.13 23.40 50.23
CA CYS A 5 -51.89 22.18 51.04
C CYS A 5 -53.14 21.64 51.82
N SER A 6 -53.10 20.36 52.25
CA SER A 6 -54.17 19.60 52.97
C SER A 6 -55.40 19.22 52.11
N LYS A 7 -56.25 18.20 52.37
CA LYS A 7 -56.26 16.84 53.04
C LYS A 7 -57.75 16.36 53.01
N ASP A 8 -58.20 15.13 53.30
CA ASP A 8 -57.63 13.88 53.85
C ASP A 8 -58.61 12.68 53.61
N GLN A 9 -58.13 11.44 53.84
CA GLN A 9 -58.92 10.26 54.35
C GLN A 9 -60.01 9.64 53.41
N ASN A 10 -60.45 8.37 53.48
CA ASN A 10 -60.12 7.13 54.25
C ASN A 10 -60.80 5.91 53.53
N VAL A 11 -60.56 4.60 53.76
CA VAL A 11 -59.44 3.76 54.29
C VAL A 11 -59.81 2.25 54.21
N VAL A 12 -58.85 1.31 54.05
CA VAL A 12 -58.97 -0.18 54.26
C VAL A 12 -59.91 -0.94 53.27
N LYS A 13 -59.65 -2.15 52.71
CA LYS A 13 -58.70 -3.31 52.86
C LYS A 13 -58.57 -3.98 51.44
N GLU A 14 -57.91 -5.10 51.08
CA GLU A 14 -57.03 -6.15 51.67
C GLU A 14 -56.15 -6.77 50.53
N ILE A 15 -55.37 -7.83 50.79
CA ILE A 15 -54.35 -8.48 49.93
C ILE A 15 -54.40 -10.01 50.23
N PRO A 16 -54.43 -10.97 49.25
CA PRO A 16 -53.21 -11.37 48.52
C PRO A 16 -53.36 -12.00 47.10
N GLN A 17 -52.19 -12.27 46.47
CA GLN A 17 -51.93 -13.24 45.36
C GLN A 17 -52.59 -12.96 43.97
N MET A 18 -52.10 -13.47 42.83
CA MET A 18 -50.73 -13.79 42.33
C MET A 18 -50.83 -14.09 40.81
N ILE A 19 -49.78 -13.83 40.00
CA ILE A 19 -49.67 -14.25 38.57
C ILE A 19 -50.66 -13.49 37.62
N THR A 20 -50.39 -13.12 36.36
CA THR A 20 -49.25 -13.26 35.43
C THR A 20 -48.91 -11.90 34.77
N SER A 21 -47.64 -11.59 34.49
CA SER A 21 -47.26 -10.45 33.63
C SER A 21 -46.06 -10.80 32.73
N VAL A 22 -46.30 -11.54 31.65
CA VAL A 22 -45.24 -12.07 30.75
C VAL A 22 -45.33 -11.52 29.31
N GLU A 23 -46.49 -11.02 28.87
CA GLU A 23 -46.71 -10.72 27.44
C GLU A 23 -46.40 -9.27 27.05
N GLU A 24 -46.65 -8.28 27.91
CA GLU A 24 -46.45 -6.86 27.54
C GLU A 24 -44.97 -6.50 27.30
N ASN A 25 -44.04 -7.12 28.05
CA ASN A 25 -42.60 -6.93 27.84
C ASN A 25 -42.06 -7.53 26.52
N ARG A 26 -42.84 -8.38 25.81
CA ARG A 26 -42.41 -8.92 24.50
C ARG A 26 -42.59 -7.95 23.34
N LEU A 27 -43.43 -6.92 23.46
CA LEU A 27 -43.78 -6.04 22.33
C LEU A 27 -42.90 -4.79 22.19
N GLN A 28 -42.10 -4.39 23.19
CA GLN A 28 -41.16 -3.27 23.06
C GLN A 28 -39.73 -3.67 22.60
N ILE A 29 -39.32 -4.93 22.75
CA ILE A 29 -37.96 -5.38 22.43
C ILE A 29 -37.68 -5.40 20.90
N ILE A 30 -38.70 -5.46 20.06
CA ILE A 30 -38.59 -5.70 18.61
C ILE A 30 -38.16 -4.45 17.79
N ARG A 31 -38.03 -3.25 18.39
CA ARG A 31 -37.95 -1.97 17.63
C ARG A 31 -36.62 -1.20 17.60
N ASN A 32 -35.55 -1.64 18.27
CA ASN A 32 -34.29 -0.89 18.35
C ASN A 32 -33.03 -1.60 17.77
N ASP A 33 -33.19 -2.30 16.64
CA ASP A 33 -32.05 -2.69 15.80
C ASP A 33 -31.54 -1.49 14.98
N GLN A 34 -30.59 -0.71 15.52
CA GLN A 34 -29.89 0.32 14.74
C GLN A 34 -28.85 -0.30 13.81
N LEU A 35 -29.32 -0.80 12.66
CA LEU A 35 -28.47 -1.28 11.57
C LEU A 35 -27.73 -0.12 10.91
N SER A 36 -26.39 -0.16 10.94
CA SER A 36 -25.57 0.71 10.10
C SER A 36 -25.69 0.27 8.63
N VAL A 37 -26.38 1.07 7.80
CA VAL A 37 -26.38 0.89 6.34
C VAL A 37 -25.00 1.24 5.82
N ILE A 38 -24.33 0.27 5.18
CA ILE A 38 -22.96 0.45 4.67
C ILE A 38 -22.98 1.04 3.26
N GLN A 39 -23.95 0.61 2.44
CA GLN A 39 -24.21 1.17 1.11
C GLN A 39 -25.66 0.91 0.69
N GLU A 40 -26.26 1.88 0.00
CA GLU A 40 -27.52 1.72 -0.72
C GLU A 40 -27.27 1.90 -2.22
N PHE A 41 -27.71 0.93 -3.02
CA PHE A 41 -27.62 0.95 -4.47
C PHE A 41 -29.01 1.04 -5.09
N GLN A 42 -29.13 1.78 -6.20
CA GLN A 42 -30.36 1.84 -7.00
C GLN A 42 -30.14 1.19 -8.36
N CYS A 43 -30.86 0.10 -8.64
CA CYS A 43 -30.89 -0.52 -9.96
C CYS A 43 -32.29 -0.43 -10.57
N ALA A 44 -32.38 -0.49 -11.90
CA ALA A 44 -33.65 -0.51 -12.62
C ALA A 44 -33.73 -1.83 -13.40
N ILE A 45 -34.85 -2.55 -13.28
CA ILE A 45 -35.04 -3.85 -13.93
C ILE A 45 -36.31 -3.82 -14.78
N TRP A 46 -36.18 -4.29 -16.02
CA TRP A 46 -37.28 -4.41 -16.97
C TRP A 46 -38.20 -5.60 -16.61
N ARG A 47 -39.50 -5.47 -16.89
CA ARG A 47 -40.47 -6.58 -16.84
C ARG A 47 -41.27 -6.59 -18.14
N ASN A 48 -41.13 -7.65 -18.93
CA ASN A 48 -41.71 -7.76 -20.28
C ASN A 48 -43.22 -7.48 -20.35
N LEU A 49 -43.98 -7.83 -19.31
CA LEU A 49 -45.45 -7.73 -19.29
C LEU A 49 -46.00 -6.34 -18.90
N SER A 50 -45.16 -5.32 -18.67
CA SER A 50 -45.66 -4.03 -18.14
C SER A 50 -45.09 -2.74 -18.74
N LEU A 51 -44.12 -2.82 -19.68
CA LEU A 51 -43.52 -1.69 -20.41
C LEU A 51 -43.10 -0.45 -19.57
N LYS A 52 -42.89 -0.63 -18.26
CA LYS A 52 -42.54 0.43 -17.30
C LYS A 52 -41.39 -0.04 -16.41
N TRP A 53 -40.42 0.85 -16.22
CA TRP A 53 -39.32 0.65 -15.29
C TRP A 53 -39.82 0.67 -13.84
N LYS A 54 -39.41 -0.31 -13.02
CA LYS A 54 -39.42 -0.17 -11.56
C LYS A 54 -38.01 -0.03 -11.03
N GLN A 55 -37.78 1.08 -10.35
CA GLN A 55 -36.58 1.37 -9.58
C GLN A 55 -36.55 0.45 -8.35
N LYS A 56 -35.39 -0.13 -8.04
CA LYS A 56 -35.20 -1.06 -6.93
C LYS A 56 -34.04 -0.56 -6.06
N LYS A 57 -34.27 -0.53 -4.75
CA LYS A 57 -33.22 -0.37 -3.75
C LYS A 57 -32.64 -1.74 -3.41
N LEU A 58 -31.32 -1.84 -3.42
CA LEU A 58 -30.54 -2.88 -2.76
C LEU A 58 -29.84 -2.20 -1.58
N GLN A 59 -30.17 -2.62 -0.37
CA GLN A 59 -29.53 -2.14 0.86
C GLN A 59 -28.61 -3.23 1.39
N ILE A 60 -27.37 -2.87 1.74
CA ILE A 60 -26.39 -3.77 2.35
C ILE A 60 -26.05 -3.24 3.76
N SER A 61 -26.17 -4.13 4.74
CA SER A 61 -25.98 -3.87 6.17
C SER A 61 -25.28 -5.06 6.82
N LEU A 62 -24.52 -4.81 7.90
CA LEU A 62 -24.07 -5.88 8.78
C LEU A 62 -25.09 -6.11 9.89
N THR A 63 -25.30 -7.38 10.29
CA THR A 63 -25.98 -7.72 11.54
C THR A 63 -25.07 -7.43 12.75
N GLN A 64 -25.62 -7.48 13.96
CA GLN A 64 -24.83 -7.39 15.20
C GLN A 64 -23.74 -8.48 15.31
N ASN A 65 -23.89 -9.60 14.57
CA ASN A 65 -22.92 -10.71 14.51
C ASN A 65 -21.84 -10.53 13.42
N ASN A 66 -21.91 -9.48 12.60
CA ASN A 66 -21.16 -9.26 11.36
C ASN A 66 -21.58 -10.13 10.16
N ASP A 67 -22.79 -10.71 10.16
CA ASP A 67 -23.36 -11.33 8.95
C ASP A 67 -23.72 -10.25 7.93
N ILE A 68 -23.57 -10.55 6.63
CA ILE A 68 -24.01 -9.63 5.57
C ILE A 68 -25.50 -9.86 5.33
N LYS A 69 -26.32 -8.89 5.78
CA LYS A 69 -27.74 -8.80 5.44
C LYS A 69 -27.90 -7.89 4.24
N TYR A 70 -28.42 -8.44 3.14
CA TYR A 70 -28.88 -7.65 2.00
C TYR A 70 -30.39 -7.77 1.82
N VAL A 71 -31.02 -6.66 1.40
CA VAL A 71 -32.47 -6.59 1.18
C VAL A 71 -32.73 -6.30 -0.29
N LEU A 72 -33.42 -7.22 -0.98
CA LEU A 72 -33.72 -7.12 -2.39
C LEU A 72 -35.23 -7.31 -2.63
N ASN A 73 -35.90 -6.25 -3.11
CA ASN A 73 -37.36 -6.16 -3.21
C ASN A 73 -38.11 -6.28 -1.86
N GLY A 74 -37.48 -5.89 -0.75
CA GLY A 74 -38.08 -6.00 0.60
C GLY A 74 -37.96 -7.40 1.24
N LYS A 75 -37.65 -8.44 0.46
CA LYS A 75 -37.23 -9.72 1.01
C LYS A 75 -35.81 -9.58 1.56
N SER A 76 -35.63 -9.90 2.85
CA SER A 76 -34.32 -9.94 3.49
C SER A 76 -33.70 -11.32 3.31
N GLU A 77 -32.45 -11.37 2.87
CA GLU A 77 -31.64 -12.58 2.87
C GLU A 77 -30.42 -12.36 3.77
N TYR A 78 -30.07 -13.39 4.54
CA TYR A 78 -29.01 -13.34 5.54
C TYR A 78 -27.89 -14.26 5.09
N MET A 79 -26.73 -13.70 4.73
CA MET A 79 -25.53 -14.47 4.44
C MET A 79 -24.73 -14.59 5.74
N GLN A 80 -24.79 -15.75 6.38
CA GLN A 80 -24.05 -16.01 7.61
C GLN A 80 -22.54 -15.92 7.33
N VAL A 81 -21.86 -14.96 7.97
CA VAL A 81 -20.41 -14.78 7.82
C VAL A 81 -19.76 -15.21 9.12
N GLN A 82 -19.12 -16.39 9.12
CA GLN A 82 -18.26 -16.79 10.23
C GLN A 82 -17.22 -15.68 10.46
N ALA A 83 -17.25 -15.07 11.65
CA ALA A 83 -16.94 -13.66 11.81
C ALA A 83 -15.47 -13.30 11.49
N MET A 84 -15.24 -12.73 10.30
CA MET A 84 -13.93 -12.20 9.89
C MET A 84 -13.85 -10.70 10.18
N LYS A 85 -12.79 -10.29 10.90
CA LYS A 85 -12.54 -8.88 11.23
C LYS A 85 -12.09 -8.10 9.99
N ASN A 86 -12.34 -6.79 9.99
CA ASN A 86 -12.15 -5.84 8.87
C ASN A 86 -10.70 -5.63 8.34
N ARG A 87 -9.73 -6.51 8.64
CA ARG A 87 -8.33 -6.40 8.16
C ARG A 87 -7.88 -7.52 7.23
N ASP A 88 -8.49 -8.70 7.29
CA ASP A 88 -7.96 -9.89 6.60
C ASP A 88 -8.43 -10.03 5.14
N VAL A 89 -9.33 -9.14 4.70
CA VAL A 89 -9.88 -9.04 3.32
C VAL A 89 -8.78 -8.92 2.24
N LEU A 90 -7.60 -8.42 2.59
CA LEU A 90 -6.45 -8.29 1.67
C LEU A 90 -5.45 -9.45 1.75
N LYS A 91 -5.67 -10.46 2.60
CA LYS A 91 -4.71 -11.55 2.83
C LYS A 91 -5.31 -12.95 2.90
N PHE A 92 -6.59 -13.11 3.24
CA PHE A 92 -7.24 -14.41 3.16
C PHE A 92 -7.94 -14.61 1.82
N GLN A 93 -7.82 -15.82 1.27
CA GLN A 93 -8.67 -16.28 0.17
C GLN A 93 -10.05 -16.60 0.74
N ALA A 94 -10.93 -15.60 0.85
CA ALA A 94 -12.36 -15.87 0.79
C ALA A 94 -12.63 -16.74 -0.45
N SER A 95 -13.56 -17.72 -0.37
CA SER A 95 -13.66 -18.75 -1.42
C SER A 95 -13.71 -18.09 -2.81
N PRO A 96 -13.00 -18.62 -3.82
CA PRO A 96 -12.93 -17.95 -5.12
C PRO A 96 -14.31 -17.61 -5.69
N GLU A 97 -15.34 -18.39 -5.36
CA GLU A 97 -16.74 -18.17 -5.69
C GLU A 97 -17.34 -16.91 -5.05
N VAL A 98 -17.04 -16.65 -3.77
CA VAL A 98 -17.50 -15.45 -3.05
C VAL A 98 -16.86 -14.20 -3.64
N LEU A 99 -15.55 -14.23 -3.91
CA LEU A 99 -14.86 -13.12 -4.56
C LEU A 99 -15.34 -12.91 -6.02
N LYS A 100 -15.54 -13.99 -6.80
CA LYS A 100 -16.14 -13.93 -8.15
C LYS A 100 -17.54 -13.29 -8.12
N LYS A 101 -18.40 -13.71 -7.19
CA LYS A 101 -19.76 -13.13 -7.01
C LYS A 101 -19.70 -11.65 -6.63
N LEU A 102 -18.83 -11.26 -5.70
CA LEU A 102 -18.70 -9.87 -5.25
C LEU A 102 -18.04 -8.95 -6.32
N GLU A 103 -17.00 -9.39 -7.03
CA GLU A 103 -16.47 -8.62 -8.19
C GLU A 103 -17.56 -8.42 -9.25
N LYS A 104 -18.30 -9.48 -9.61
CA LYS A 104 -19.36 -9.43 -10.63
C LYS A 104 -20.56 -8.54 -10.24
N LEU A 105 -20.84 -8.38 -8.96
CA LEU A 105 -21.86 -7.43 -8.46
C LEU A 105 -21.34 -6.00 -8.33
N LYS A 106 -20.04 -5.82 -8.02
CA LYS A 106 -19.42 -4.52 -7.78
C LYS A 106 -19.03 -3.77 -9.07
N TYR A 107 -18.60 -4.49 -10.10
CA TYR A 107 -17.94 -3.89 -11.27
C TYR A 107 -18.76 -3.88 -12.56
N VAL A 108 -19.96 -4.46 -12.58
CA VAL A 108 -20.90 -4.33 -13.70
C VAL A 108 -21.64 -3.00 -13.55
N GLU A 109 -21.00 -1.93 -14.01
CA GLU A 109 -21.63 -0.60 -14.06
C GLU A 109 -22.75 -0.50 -15.11
N LYS A 110 -23.56 0.55 -14.94
CA LYS A 110 -24.84 0.74 -15.62
C LYS A 110 -24.69 0.87 -17.14
N TRP A 111 -25.58 0.21 -17.88
CA TRP A 111 -25.62 0.28 -19.34
C TRP A 111 -25.94 1.71 -19.81
N GLY A 112 -25.29 2.13 -20.91
CA GLY A 112 -25.49 3.46 -21.51
C GLY A 112 -26.91 3.68 -22.04
N ASN A 113 -27.32 4.95 -22.10
CA ASN A 113 -28.69 5.33 -22.47
C ASN A 113 -29.00 5.08 -23.95
N SER A 114 -30.31 4.95 -24.24
CA SER A 114 -30.94 4.98 -25.57
C SER A 114 -30.35 4.04 -26.63
N ILE A 115 -30.93 2.84 -26.74
CA ILE A 115 -30.89 2.04 -27.98
C ILE A 115 -32.09 2.47 -28.84
N PRO A 116 -31.90 3.07 -30.04
CA PRO A 116 -33.00 3.36 -30.96
C PRO A 116 -33.65 2.07 -31.49
N GLN A 117 -34.92 2.14 -31.87
CA GLN A 117 -35.66 0.98 -32.36
C GLN A 117 -35.01 0.33 -33.60
N PHE A 118 -34.69 -0.96 -33.47
CA PHE A 118 -34.44 -1.92 -34.56
C PHE A 118 -33.54 -1.48 -35.73
N LYS A 119 -32.24 -1.26 -35.49
CA LYS A 119 -31.24 -1.44 -36.57
C LYS A 119 -29.80 -1.72 -36.12
N LYS A 120 -29.21 -2.71 -36.81
CA LYS A 120 -27.81 -3.19 -36.80
C LYS A 120 -27.27 -3.81 -35.50
N VAL A 121 -26.43 -4.82 -35.73
CA VAL A 121 -25.57 -5.47 -34.73
C VAL A 121 -24.57 -4.43 -34.23
N GLN A 122 -24.49 -4.24 -32.90
CA GLN A 122 -23.47 -3.42 -32.28
C GLN A 122 -22.67 -4.29 -31.31
N GLN A 123 -21.34 -4.25 -31.41
CA GLN A 123 -20.46 -4.89 -30.42
C GLN A 123 -20.68 -4.21 -29.06
N MET A 124 -21.08 -4.96 -28.03
CA MET A 124 -21.27 -4.34 -26.71
C MET A 124 -19.90 -4.08 -26.07
N THR A 125 -19.73 -2.88 -25.55
CA THR A 125 -18.62 -2.56 -24.64
C THR A 125 -19.09 -2.74 -23.21
N VAL A 126 -18.31 -3.46 -22.39
CA VAL A 126 -18.55 -3.59 -20.95
C VAL A 126 -17.36 -3.01 -20.20
N ASN A 127 -17.58 -2.05 -19.31
CA ASN A 127 -16.53 -1.59 -18.41
C ASN A 127 -16.44 -2.56 -17.22
N TRP A 128 -15.24 -3.04 -16.91
CA TRP A 128 -14.95 -3.90 -15.75
C TRP A 128 -13.70 -3.40 -15.04
N ASN A 129 -13.82 -2.93 -13.80
CA ASN A 129 -12.72 -2.35 -13.00
C ASN A 129 -11.86 -1.35 -13.82
N SER A 130 -12.53 -0.37 -14.44
CA SER A 130 -11.98 0.65 -15.35
C SER A 130 -11.35 0.14 -16.66
N GLN A 131 -11.31 -1.18 -16.92
CA GLN A 131 -10.93 -1.73 -18.22
C GLN A 131 -12.14 -1.80 -19.17
N LYS A 132 -11.93 -1.38 -20.42
CA LYS A 132 -12.97 -1.36 -21.47
C LYS A 132 -12.97 -2.70 -22.22
N LEU A 133 -13.82 -3.64 -21.81
CA LEU A 133 -13.97 -4.93 -22.50
C LEU A 133 -14.73 -4.73 -23.81
N ILE A 134 -14.05 -4.99 -24.92
CA ILE A 134 -14.59 -4.93 -26.28
C ILE A 134 -15.14 -6.29 -26.73
N GLU A 135 -16.00 -6.26 -27.75
CA GLU A 135 -16.58 -7.44 -28.43
C GLU A 135 -17.49 -8.34 -27.58
N ILE A 136 -17.99 -7.88 -26.43
CA ILE A 136 -18.91 -8.68 -25.60
C ILE A 136 -20.32 -8.68 -26.24
N GLY A 137 -21.08 -9.75 -26.04
CA GLY A 137 -22.42 -9.93 -26.59
C GLY A 137 -22.43 -10.57 -27.98
N GLY A 138 -23.46 -10.26 -28.76
CA GLY A 138 -23.72 -10.80 -30.11
C GLY A 138 -24.97 -10.15 -30.70
N CYS A 139 -25.64 -10.79 -31.66
CA CYS A 139 -26.84 -10.21 -32.29
C CYS A 139 -28.17 -10.79 -31.76
N TYR A 140 -29.24 -10.01 -31.97
CA TYR A 140 -30.62 -10.37 -31.66
C TYR A 140 -31.45 -10.36 -32.96
N ASN A 141 -32.49 -11.19 -33.02
CA ASN A 141 -33.50 -11.17 -34.08
C ASN A 141 -34.53 -10.03 -33.83
N GLN A 142 -35.57 -9.95 -34.68
CA GLN A 142 -36.61 -8.91 -34.56
C GLN A 142 -37.48 -9.06 -33.30
N ASP A 143 -37.62 -10.27 -32.77
CA ASP A 143 -38.38 -10.58 -31.56
C ASP A 143 -37.54 -10.40 -30.26
N GLY A 144 -36.28 -9.96 -30.37
CA GLY A 144 -35.37 -9.80 -29.24
C GLY A 144 -34.76 -11.10 -28.72
N LEU A 145 -34.81 -12.19 -29.49
CA LEU A 145 -34.13 -13.46 -29.18
C LEU A 145 -32.68 -13.42 -29.68
N LYS A 146 -31.74 -13.98 -28.91
CA LYS A 146 -30.33 -14.10 -29.34
C LYS A 146 -30.22 -14.97 -30.59
N LEU A 147 -29.35 -14.55 -31.50
CA LEU A 147 -29.04 -15.19 -32.77
C LEU A 147 -27.53 -15.07 -33.07
N GLY A 148 -27.00 -15.93 -33.93
CA GLY A 148 -25.64 -15.83 -34.46
C GLY A 148 -24.53 -16.03 -33.41
N LEU A 149 -23.32 -15.55 -33.71
CA LEU A 149 -22.17 -15.65 -32.82
C LEU A 149 -22.27 -14.72 -31.60
N TRP A 150 -21.90 -15.24 -30.44
CA TRP A 150 -21.90 -14.53 -29.15
C TRP A 150 -20.61 -14.77 -28.36
N LYS A 151 -20.18 -13.75 -27.59
CA LYS A 151 -19.04 -13.77 -26.64
C LYS A 151 -19.53 -13.32 -25.27
N GLU A 152 -19.64 -14.25 -24.33
CA GLU A 152 -20.24 -14.04 -23.00
C GLU A 152 -19.19 -14.13 -21.89
N LEU A 153 -19.37 -13.40 -20.78
CA LEU A 153 -18.49 -13.51 -19.60
C LEU A 153 -18.84 -14.79 -18.82
N SER A 154 -17.92 -15.75 -18.75
CA SER A 154 -18.14 -17.02 -18.05
C SER A 154 -18.36 -16.82 -16.54
N GLN A 155 -18.88 -17.83 -15.85
CA GLN A 155 -19.01 -17.83 -14.40
C GLN A 155 -17.66 -17.74 -13.66
N TYR A 156 -16.57 -18.05 -14.36
CA TYR A 156 -15.20 -17.99 -13.86
C TYR A 156 -14.46 -16.68 -14.16
N TYR A 157 -15.12 -15.69 -14.80
CA TYR A 157 -14.50 -14.41 -15.13
C TYR A 157 -14.18 -13.57 -13.87
N TRP A 158 -12.93 -13.13 -13.74
CA TRP A 158 -12.48 -12.17 -12.72
C TRP A 158 -11.21 -11.45 -13.17
N THR A 159 -10.75 -10.48 -12.38
CA THR A 159 -9.65 -9.57 -12.78
C THR A 159 -8.30 -10.27 -13.08
N LYS A 160 -8.14 -11.55 -12.70
CA LYS A 160 -6.95 -12.38 -12.98
C LYS A 160 -7.22 -13.61 -13.86
N ALA A 161 -8.44 -13.79 -14.38
CA ALA A 161 -8.76 -14.80 -15.39
C ALA A 161 -9.88 -14.30 -16.30
N GLN A 162 -9.53 -14.01 -17.55
CA GLN A 162 -10.44 -13.40 -18.53
C GLN A 162 -11.11 -14.49 -19.37
N ILE A 163 -12.03 -15.23 -18.74
CA ILE A 163 -12.66 -16.42 -19.33
C ILE A 163 -13.99 -16.08 -19.99
N TYR A 164 -14.04 -16.24 -21.32
CA TYR A 164 -15.22 -16.01 -22.14
C TYR A 164 -15.83 -17.34 -22.61
N GLU A 165 -17.14 -17.38 -22.77
CA GLU A 165 -17.86 -18.45 -23.47
C GLU A 165 -18.24 -17.93 -24.87
N VAL A 166 -17.81 -18.62 -25.93
CA VAL A 166 -18.03 -18.21 -27.32
C VAL A 166 -18.68 -19.33 -28.12
N GLY A 167 -19.74 -19.02 -28.85
CA GLY A 167 -20.45 -19.96 -29.72
C GLY A 167 -21.67 -19.33 -30.38
N GLU A 168 -22.53 -20.16 -30.99
CA GLU A 168 -23.73 -19.69 -31.67
C GLU A 168 -25.01 -19.80 -30.82
N TYR A 169 -25.91 -18.82 -30.97
CA TYR A 169 -27.30 -18.88 -30.52
C TYR A 169 -28.25 -18.98 -31.71
N PHE A 170 -29.37 -19.68 -31.52
CA PHE A 170 -30.54 -19.65 -32.38
C PHE A 170 -31.79 -19.55 -31.51
N ASN A 171 -32.58 -18.48 -31.67
CA ASN A 171 -33.81 -18.23 -30.91
C ASN A 171 -33.63 -18.40 -29.37
N ASN A 172 -32.62 -17.75 -28.79
CA ASN A 172 -32.18 -17.88 -27.38
C ASN A 172 -31.61 -19.26 -26.96
N LEU A 173 -31.65 -20.30 -27.78
CA LEU A 173 -30.98 -21.58 -27.50
C LEU A 173 -29.52 -21.53 -27.93
N ARG A 174 -28.60 -22.05 -27.11
CA ARG A 174 -27.19 -22.26 -27.51
C ARG A 174 -27.14 -23.44 -28.49
N THR A 175 -26.54 -23.28 -29.66
CA THR A 175 -26.46 -24.33 -30.69
C THR A 175 -25.03 -24.51 -31.20
N LYS A 176 -24.77 -25.65 -31.87
CA LYS A 176 -23.47 -25.99 -32.49
C LYS A 176 -22.32 -25.94 -31.48
N ARG A 177 -21.10 -25.63 -31.94
CA ARG A 177 -19.88 -25.60 -31.12
C ARG A 177 -19.86 -24.37 -30.21
N TRP A 178 -19.54 -24.61 -28.94
CA TRP A 178 -19.21 -23.59 -27.95
C TRP A 178 -17.81 -23.84 -27.37
N VAL A 179 -17.06 -22.79 -27.09
CA VAL A 179 -15.69 -22.85 -26.54
C VAL A 179 -15.51 -21.93 -25.34
N PHE A 180 -14.67 -22.34 -24.40
CA PHE A 180 -14.15 -21.48 -23.34
C PHE A 180 -12.83 -20.87 -23.81
N LEU A 181 -12.76 -19.53 -23.87
CA LEU A 181 -11.54 -18.79 -24.20
C LEU A 181 -10.94 -18.15 -22.96
N ASN A 182 -9.64 -18.35 -22.71
CA ASN A 182 -8.88 -17.61 -21.70
C ASN A 182 -7.70 -16.92 -22.39
N TYR A 183 -7.59 -15.59 -22.30
CA TYR A 183 -6.61 -14.80 -23.07
C TYR A 183 -6.59 -15.16 -24.59
N ASN A 184 -7.79 -15.37 -25.15
CA ASN A 184 -8.07 -15.83 -26.53
C ASN A 184 -7.67 -17.28 -26.88
N GLU A 185 -7.10 -18.05 -25.96
CA GLU A 185 -6.79 -19.47 -26.16
C GLU A 185 -7.99 -20.36 -25.80
N ILE A 186 -8.27 -21.39 -26.62
CA ILE A 186 -9.37 -22.34 -26.37
C ILE A 186 -8.92 -23.33 -25.28
N ILE A 187 -9.41 -23.13 -24.06
CA ILE A 187 -9.13 -23.99 -22.89
C ILE A 187 -10.22 -25.06 -22.66
N GLY A 188 -11.34 -25.00 -23.37
CA GLY A 188 -12.39 -26.01 -23.31
C GLY A 188 -13.55 -25.75 -24.29
N GLY A 189 -14.64 -26.49 -24.13
CA GLY A 189 -15.83 -26.38 -24.98
C GLY A 189 -16.49 -27.72 -25.31
N GLY A 190 -17.45 -27.69 -26.22
CA GLY A 190 -18.16 -28.87 -26.74
C GLY A 190 -19.27 -28.45 -27.70
N TYR A 191 -20.30 -29.28 -27.87
CA TYR A 191 -21.39 -29.06 -28.81
C TYR A 191 -22.77 -29.04 -28.13
N TYR A 192 -23.68 -28.24 -28.68
CA TYR A 192 -25.11 -28.25 -28.39
C TYR A 192 -25.91 -28.68 -29.64
N ASN A 193 -27.02 -29.38 -29.42
CA ASN A 193 -27.97 -29.76 -30.47
C ASN A 193 -28.90 -28.59 -30.86
N SER A 194 -29.95 -28.87 -31.64
CA SER A 194 -31.01 -27.91 -32.00
C SER A 194 -31.77 -27.35 -30.80
N ASP A 195 -31.90 -28.15 -29.74
CA ASP A 195 -32.86 -27.94 -28.65
C ASP A 195 -32.21 -27.23 -27.45
N GLY A 196 -30.98 -26.72 -27.62
CA GLY A 196 -30.21 -26.09 -26.55
C GLY A 196 -29.52 -27.07 -25.60
N GLN A 197 -29.51 -28.37 -25.90
CA GLN A 197 -28.96 -29.41 -25.04
C GLN A 197 -27.53 -29.78 -25.42
N LYS A 198 -26.67 -29.99 -24.42
CA LYS A 198 -25.28 -30.46 -24.65
C LYS A 198 -25.27 -31.87 -25.23
N VAL A 199 -24.40 -32.10 -26.21
CA VAL A 199 -24.19 -33.38 -26.89
C VAL A 199 -22.71 -33.61 -27.23
N GLY A 200 -22.32 -34.88 -27.36
CA GLY A 200 -20.97 -35.31 -27.73
C GLY A 200 -19.91 -34.98 -26.69
N LYS A 201 -18.65 -34.95 -27.10
CA LYS A 201 -17.50 -34.70 -26.22
C LYS A 201 -17.45 -33.24 -25.74
N TRP A 202 -17.20 -33.07 -24.44
CA TRP A 202 -17.08 -31.79 -23.75
C TRP A 202 -15.80 -31.72 -22.90
N ARG A 203 -15.27 -30.50 -22.79
CA ARG A 203 -14.20 -30.06 -21.88
C ARG A 203 -14.73 -28.90 -21.06
N GLU A 204 -15.15 -29.15 -19.82
CA GLU A 204 -15.75 -28.16 -18.93
C GLU A 204 -14.77 -27.69 -17.86
N ILE A 205 -14.71 -26.39 -17.59
CA ILE A 205 -13.91 -25.87 -16.48
C ILE A 205 -14.66 -26.12 -15.17
N ASP A 206 -13.99 -26.71 -14.19
CA ASP A 206 -14.54 -27.01 -12.86
C ASP A 206 -13.96 -26.03 -11.82
N GLU A 207 -12.65 -26.12 -11.56
CA GLU A 207 -11.90 -25.13 -10.79
C GLU A 207 -10.93 -24.31 -11.66
N PHE A 208 -10.69 -23.05 -11.28
CA PHE A 208 -9.79 -22.15 -12.01
C PHE A 208 -8.98 -21.22 -11.11
N SER A 209 -7.66 -21.24 -11.29
CA SER A 209 -6.65 -20.34 -10.69
C SER A 209 -5.86 -19.61 -11.78
N LYS A 210 -5.08 -18.56 -11.45
CA LYS A 210 -4.28 -17.83 -12.46
C LYS A 210 -3.25 -18.73 -13.18
N GLN A 211 -2.77 -19.80 -12.54
CA GLN A 211 -1.63 -20.60 -13.01
C GLN A 211 -2.02 -22.04 -13.42
N SER A 212 -3.24 -22.45 -13.07
CA SER A 212 -3.70 -23.84 -13.16
C SER A 212 -5.23 -23.88 -13.17
N TYR A 213 -5.81 -24.85 -13.86
CA TYR A 213 -7.25 -25.08 -13.87
C TYR A 213 -7.58 -26.56 -14.09
N VAL A 214 -8.72 -26.98 -13.56
CA VAL A 214 -9.21 -28.36 -13.70
C VAL A 214 -10.30 -28.40 -14.76
N ILE A 215 -10.15 -29.32 -15.70
CA ILE A 215 -11.09 -29.57 -16.79
C ILE A 215 -11.74 -30.94 -16.56
N CYS A 216 -13.06 -30.95 -16.43
CA CYS A 216 -13.88 -32.14 -16.59
C CYS A 216 -14.01 -32.49 -18.08
N VAL A 217 -13.42 -33.61 -18.52
CA VAL A 217 -13.48 -34.11 -19.90
C VAL A 217 -14.37 -35.35 -19.95
N GLY A 218 -15.38 -35.36 -20.81
CA GLY A 218 -16.28 -36.51 -20.94
C GLY A 218 -17.33 -36.31 -22.03
N GLU A 219 -18.42 -37.09 -21.99
CA GLU A 219 -19.47 -37.05 -23.01
C GLU A 219 -20.85 -36.64 -22.44
N TYR A 220 -21.58 -35.88 -23.25
CA TYR A 220 -22.97 -35.50 -23.01
C TYR A 220 -23.90 -36.16 -24.04
N LYS A 221 -25.09 -36.54 -23.58
CA LYS A 221 -26.19 -37.05 -24.42
C LYS A 221 -27.48 -36.36 -23.95
N ASN A 222 -28.13 -35.63 -24.84
CA ASN A 222 -29.39 -34.90 -24.58
C ASN A 222 -29.34 -34.05 -23.28
N GLY A 223 -28.23 -33.34 -23.06
CA GLY A 223 -28.01 -32.50 -21.87
C GLY A 223 -27.60 -33.24 -20.58
N LYS A 224 -27.59 -34.58 -20.57
CA LYS A 224 -27.17 -35.42 -19.45
C LYS A 224 -25.72 -35.90 -19.61
N LYS A 225 -24.95 -35.98 -18.51
CA LYS A 225 -23.54 -36.47 -18.52
C LYS A 225 -23.49 -37.99 -18.57
N VAL A 226 -22.85 -38.58 -19.58
CA VAL A 226 -22.80 -40.03 -19.78
C VAL A 226 -21.37 -40.56 -19.89
N GLY A 227 -21.18 -41.85 -19.62
CA GLY A 227 -19.89 -42.53 -19.79
C GLY A 227 -18.86 -42.14 -18.72
N ILE A 228 -17.57 -42.27 -19.09
CA ILE A 228 -16.44 -41.88 -18.24
C ILE A 228 -16.23 -40.37 -18.34
N TRP A 229 -15.96 -39.76 -17.20
CA TRP A 229 -15.60 -38.35 -17.06
C TRP A 229 -14.28 -38.25 -16.28
N ASP A 230 -13.26 -37.70 -16.94
CA ASP A 230 -11.92 -37.50 -16.41
C ASP A 230 -11.76 -36.06 -15.87
N PHE A 231 -11.07 -35.90 -14.75
CA PHE A 231 -10.62 -34.61 -14.23
C PHE A 231 -9.16 -34.41 -14.65
N CYS A 232 -8.91 -33.44 -15.53
CA CYS A 232 -7.58 -33.10 -16.03
C CYS A 232 -7.10 -31.78 -15.43
N LEU A 233 -5.97 -31.78 -14.73
CA LEU A 233 -5.27 -30.55 -14.34
C LEU A 233 -4.39 -30.07 -15.50
N GLU A 234 -4.61 -28.84 -15.96
CA GLU A 234 -3.68 -28.16 -16.87
C GLU A 234 -2.86 -27.13 -16.08
N GLU A 235 -1.52 -27.27 -16.08
CA GLU A 235 -0.59 -26.29 -15.52
C GLU A 235 0.31 -25.70 -16.62
N ASN A 236 0.48 -24.36 -16.58
CA ASN A 236 1.41 -23.61 -17.45
C ASN A 236 1.34 -23.94 -18.97
N ARG A 237 0.22 -24.49 -19.46
CA ARG A 237 -0.08 -24.83 -20.88
C ARG A 237 0.67 -26.03 -21.48
N TYR A 238 1.51 -26.75 -20.73
CA TYR A 238 2.38 -27.80 -21.32
C TYR A 238 2.10 -29.23 -20.86
N ILE A 239 1.44 -29.43 -19.72
CA ILE A 239 1.10 -30.77 -19.22
C ILE A 239 -0.37 -30.79 -18.81
N SER A 240 -1.11 -31.79 -19.30
CA SER A 240 -2.40 -32.18 -18.76
C SER A 240 -2.22 -33.49 -17.99
N GLN A 241 -2.50 -33.47 -16.68
CA GLN A 241 -2.44 -34.64 -15.81
C GLN A 241 -3.88 -35.08 -15.50
N ILE A 242 -4.24 -36.33 -15.81
CA ILE A 242 -5.47 -36.91 -15.27
C ILE A 242 -5.26 -37.09 -13.77
N ILE A 243 -6.00 -36.31 -12.98
CA ILE A 243 -5.95 -36.31 -11.52
C ILE A 243 -7.13 -37.09 -10.91
N GLY A 244 -8.19 -37.36 -11.67
CA GLY A 244 -9.29 -38.21 -11.24
C GLY A 244 -10.15 -38.66 -12.41
N CYS A 245 -11.07 -39.58 -12.17
CA CYS A 245 -12.07 -40.01 -13.15
C CYS A 245 -13.26 -40.69 -12.47
N GLY A 246 -14.35 -40.90 -13.20
CA GLY A 246 -15.48 -41.71 -12.74
C GLY A 246 -16.56 -41.88 -13.80
N GLN A 247 -17.52 -42.77 -13.55
CA GLN A 247 -18.57 -43.12 -14.52
C GLN A 247 -19.96 -42.61 -14.12
N TYR A 248 -20.67 -42.03 -15.09
CA TYR A 248 -22.10 -41.74 -15.01
C TYR A 248 -22.92 -42.81 -15.76
N ILE A 249 -24.09 -43.16 -15.21
CA ILE A 249 -25.06 -44.07 -15.84
C ILE A 249 -26.30 -43.34 -16.34
N ASP A 250 -26.74 -43.71 -17.56
CA ASP A 250 -27.84 -43.11 -18.31
C ASP A 250 -29.17 -43.86 -18.05
N GLN A 251 -29.48 -44.10 -16.76
CA GLN A 251 -30.54 -45.03 -16.32
C GLN A 251 -31.61 -44.40 -15.43
N CYS A 252 -31.70 -43.07 -15.36
CA CYS A 252 -32.73 -42.38 -14.57
C CYS A 252 -33.41 -41.28 -15.39
N GLU A 253 -34.74 -41.18 -15.24
CA GLU A 253 -35.55 -40.16 -15.93
C GLU A 253 -35.14 -38.75 -15.47
N ASP A 254 -34.91 -38.58 -14.17
CA ASP A 254 -34.59 -37.29 -13.52
C ASP A 254 -33.17 -36.76 -13.81
N GLY A 255 -32.22 -37.58 -14.27
CA GLY A 255 -30.82 -37.14 -14.45
C GLY A 255 -29.83 -38.27 -14.68
N THR A 256 -28.53 -37.96 -14.61
CA THR A 256 -27.46 -38.97 -14.65
C THR A 256 -26.77 -39.09 -13.30
N LEU A 257 -26.73 -40.32 -12.78
CA LEU A 257 -26.19 -40.62 -11.47
C LEU A 257 -24.73 -41.08 -11.59
N LYS A 258 -23.90 -40.65 -10.65
CA LYS A 258 -22.57 -41.22 -10.42
C LYS A 258 -22.73 -42.67 -9.98
N ASN A 259 -21.95 -43.58 -10.54
CA ASN A 259 -21.98 -45.00 -10.17
C ASN A 259 -20.59 -45.64 -10.32
N GLY A 260 -20.34 -46.73 -9.61
CA GLY A 260 -19.06 -47.45 -9.68
C GLY A 260 -17.92 -46.70 -8.97
N LYS A 261 -16.68 -46.90 -9.44
CA LYS A 261 -15.49 -46.28 -8.84
C LYS A 261 -15.32 -44.83 -9.30
N TRP A 262 -14.96 -43.96 -8.36
CA TRP A 262 -14.72 -42.55 -8.58
C TRP A 262 -13.44 -42.07 -7.88
N TYR A 263 -12.75 -41.13 -8.50
CA TYR A 263 -11.71 -40.29 -7.91
C TYR A 263 -12.16 -38.83 -8.04
N GLU A 264 -12.47 -38.20 -6.92
CA GLU A 264 -12.96 -36.81 -6.88
C GLU A 264 -11.92 -35.85 -6.32
N LEU A 265 -12.07 -34.57 -6.63
CA LEU A 265 -11.30 -33.50 -6.01
C LEU A 265 -11.71 -33.33 -4.54
N GLY A 266 -10.73 -33.25 -3.63
CA GLY A 266 -10.96 -32.85 -2.25
C GLY A 266 -11.36 -31.38 -2.15
N LYS A 267 -12.13 -31.02 -1.11
CA LYS A 267 -12.48 -29.62 -0.82
C LYS A 267 -11.19 -28.81 -0.62
N GLY A 268 -10.99 -27.73 -1.37
CA GLY A 268 -9.73 -26.98 -1.31
C GLY A 268 -8.59 -27.66 -2.06
N PHE A 269 -8.90 -28.34 -3.17
CA PHE A 269 -7.94 -28.70 -4.20
C PHE A 269 -7.27 -27.43 -4.77
N PHE A 270 -5.98 -27.54 -5.14
CA PHE A 270 -5.27 -26.57 -5.99
C PHE A 270 -3.98 -27.21 -6.51
N SER A 271 -3.33 -26.60 -7.51
CA SER A 271 -2.06 -27.10 -8.10
C SER A 271 -0.98 -27.47 -7.08
N TYR A 272 -0.84 -26.67 -6.01
CA TYR A 272 0.13 -26.89 -4.92
C TYR A 272 -0.37 -27.76 -3.76
N SER A 273 -1.52 -28.43 -3.93
CA SER A 273 -2.08 -29.42 -3.00
C SER A 273 -3.13 -30.25 -3.73
N GLN A 274 -2.67 -31.27 -4.47
CA GLN A 274 -3.57 -32.19 -5.16
C GLN A 274 -4.19 -33.13 -4.12
N ILE A 275 -5.46 -32.90 -3.76
CA ILE A 275 -6.21 -33.72 -2.81
C ILE A 275 -7.24 -34.54 -3.57
N LEU A 276 -7.22 -35.86 -3.38
CA LEU A 276 -8.06 -36.78 -4.14
C LEU A 276 -8.83 -37.73 -3.20
N LEU A 277 -10.10 -37.94 -3.52
CA LEU A 277 -11.03 -38.79 -2.80
C LEU A 277 -11.41 -39.98 -3.69
N GLU A 278 -10.82 -41.14 -3.45
CA GLU A 278 -11.17 -42.39 -4.14
C GLU A 278 -12.29 -43.10 -3.38
N GLY A 279 -13.32 -43.60 -4.07
CA GLY A 279 -14.32 -44.46 -3.45
C GLY A 279 -15.36 -45.00 -4.42
N LEU A 280 -16.44 -45.53 -3.87
CA LEU A 280 -17.57 -46.03 -4.64
C LEU A 280 -18.79 -45.11 -4.54
N TYR A 281 -19.47 -44.97 -5.68
CA TYR A 281 -20.82 -44.42 -5.78
C TYR A 281 -21.82 -45.53 -6.12
N LYS A 282 -22.99 -45.47 -5.49
CA LYS A 282 -24.15 -46.32 -5.76
C LYS A 282 -25.36 -45.40 -5.93
N MET A 283 -25.94 -45.37 -7.14
CA MET A 283 -27.10 -44.50 -7.47
C MET A 283 -26.91 -43.03 -7.02
N GLY A 284 -25.79 -42.42 -7.38
CA GLY A 284 -25.51 -41.00 -7.13
C GLY A 284 -25.09 -40.66 -5.70
N LYS A 285 -25.11 -41.63 -4.77
CA LYS A 285 -24.71 -41.47 -3.36
C LYS A 285 -23.40 -42.21 -3.06
N LYS A 286 -22.56 -41.64 -2.18
CA LYS A 286 -21.33 -42.26 -1.69
C LYS A 286 -21.63 -43.51 -0.86
N TYR A 287 -20.86 -44.57 -1.11
CA TYR A 287 -21.04 -45.89 -0.53
C TYR A 287 -19.69 -46.56 -0.24
N GLY A 288 -19.64 -47.38 0.81
CA GLY A 288 -18.49 -48.18 1.17
C GLY A 288 -17.27 -47.35 1.60
N ARG A 289 -16.08 -47.94 1.49
CA ARG A 289 -14.82 -47.30 1.86
C ARG A 289 -14.44 -46.19 0.86
N TRP A 290 -14.08 -45.03 1.40
CA TRP A 290 -13.53 -43.89 0.70
C TRP A 290 -12.14 -43.57 1.25
N ASN A 291 -11.14 -43.46 0.38
CA ASN A 291 -9.74 -43.16 0.70
C ASN A 291 -9.43 -41.69 0.36
N LEU A 292 -8.69 -41.01 1.25
CA LEU A 292 -8.12 -39.67 1.03
C LEU A 292 -6.64 -39.81 0.64
N PHE A 293 -6.28 -39.30 -0.53
CA PHE A 293 -4.92 -39.18 -1.02
C PHE A 293 -4.50 -37.71 -1.07
N ILE A 294 -3.23 -37.45 -0.76
CA ILE A 294 -2.65 -36.11 -0.76
C ILE A 294 -1.32 -36.16 -1.53
N GLN A 295 -1.21 -35.31 -2.56
CA GLN A 295 -0.04 -35.17 -3.41
C GLN A 295 0.44 -33.72 -3.40
N ASP A 296 1.58 -33.51 -2.74
CA ASP A 296 2.33 -32.25 -2.73
C ASP A 296 3.23 -32.19 -3.98
N THR A 297 2.92 -31.27 -4.90
CA THR A 297 3.60 -31.14 -6.20
C THR A 297 4.97 -30.45 -6.11
N LYS A 298 5.35 -29.89 -4.96
CA LYS A 298 6.45 -28.91 -4.88
C LYS A 298 7.86 -29.49 -5.04
N MET A 299 8.03 -30.82 -5.02
CA MET A 299 9.31 -31.48 -5.35
C MET A 299 9.64 -31.48 -6.87
N TYR A 300 8.64 -31.33 -7.75
CA TYR A 300 8.82 -31.51 -9.21
C TYR A 300 9.71 -30.50 -9.94
N ILE A 301 10.14 -29.42 -9.29
CA ILE A 301 11.00 -28.39 -9.92
C ILE A 301 12.49 -28.80 -9.89
N PHE A 302 12.89 -29.77 -9.07
CA PHE A 302 14.29 -30.20 -8.96
C PHE A 302 14.56 -31.69 -9.23
N GLU A 303 13.57 -32.58 -9.04
CA GLU A 303 13.73 -34.01 -9.40
C GLU A 303 12.84 -34.36 -10.60
N LEU A 304 13.48 -34.76 -11.70
CA LEU A 304 12.83 -35.07 -12.97
C LEU A 304 12.10 -36.42 -12.92
N TYR A 305 10.86 -36.43 -13.42
CA TYR A 305 10.17 -37.59 -14.00
C TYR A 305 10.54 -38.98 -13.45
N ASN A 306 9.89 -39.40 -12.37
CA ASN A 306 8.82 -40.42 -12.44
C ASN A 306 8.17 -40.68 -11.07
N ASN A 307 6.89 -41.06 -11.07
CA ASN A 307 6.16 -41.64 -9.94
C ASN A 307 6.17 -40.84 -8.62
N ALA A 308 5.54 -39.66 -8.60
CA ALA A 308 5.04 -39.10 -7.34
C ALA A 308 3.95 -40.02 -6.75
N LEU A 309 4.35 -40.84 -5.77
CA LEU A 309 3.48 -41.77 -5.06
C LEU A 309 2.34 -41.03 -4.36
N LEU A 310 1.09 -41.32 -4.77
CA LEU A 310 -0.13 -40.91 -4.07
C LEU A 310 -0.12 -41.46 -2.65
N LYS A 311 0.17 -40.62 -1.66
CA LYS A 311 0.22 -41.04 -0.25
C LYS A 311 -1.19 -41.10 0.33
N PHE A 312 -1.63 -42.31 0.63
CA PHE A 312 -2.82 -42.55 1.44
C PHE A 312 -2.67 -41.81 2.77
N SER A 313 -3.57 -40.87 3.01
CA SER A 313 -3.51 -39.91 4.13
C SER A 313 -4.74 -39.96 5.02
N GLY A 314 -5.84 -40.59 4.59
CA GLY A 314 -7.04 -40.73 5.41
C GLY A 314 -8.22 -41.39 4.71
N GLY A 315 -9.44 -41.09 5.14
CA GLY A 315 -10.67 -41.71 4.64
C GLY A 315 -11.49 -42.41 5.72
N GLY A 316 -12.53 -43.15 5.32
CA GLY A 316 -13.46 -43.87 6.20
C GLY A 316 -14.53 -44.60 5.39
N SER A 317 -15.62 -45.06 6.04
CA SER A 317 -16.71 -45.79 5.36
C SER A 317 -18.06 -45.07 5.46
N TYR A 318 -18.77 -45.03 4.32
CA TYR A 318 -20.18 -44.65 4.23
C TYR A 318 -21.05 -45.91 4.17
N ASP A 319 -21.94 -46.06 5.14
CA ASP A 319 -22.91 -47.14 5.19
C ASP A 319 -24.25 -46.73 4.56
N GLU A 320 -25.10 -47.73 4.34
CA GLU A 320 -26.49 -47.57 3.93
C GLU A 320 -27.39 -48.09 5.05
N ILE A 321 -27.98 -47.17 5.81
CA ILE A 321 -28.80 -47.46 7.00
C ILE A 321 -30.22 -46.94 6.76
N ASN A 322 -31.21 -47.83 6.86
CA ASN A 322 -32.63 -47.49 6.69
C ASN A 322 -32.95 -46.72 5.39
N GLY A 323 -32.24 -47.02 4.29
CA GLY A 323 -32.36 -46.34 2.99
C GLY A 323 -31.68 -44.96 2.91
N GLN A 324 -31.14 -44.45 4.03
CA GLN A 324 -30.22 -43.33 4.04
C GLN A 324 -28.84 -43.84 3.65
N CYS A 325 -28.28 -43.27 2.57
CA CYS A 325 -26.90 -43.52 2.13
C CYS A 325 -26.03 -42.34 2.59
N GLU A 326 -24.72 -42.41 2.35
CA GLU A 326 -23.76 -41.40 2.82
C GLU A 326 -23.72 -41.25 4.36
N VAL A 327 -24.08 -42.31 5.10
CA VAL A 327 -24.01 -42.34 6.56
C VAL A 327 -22.58 -42.66 6.99
N LYS A 328 -21.82 -41.66 7.45
CA LYS A 328 -20.49 -41.87 8.02
C LYS A 328 -20.60 -42.71 9.30
N ASN A 329 -19.85 -43.81 9.31
CA ASN A 329 -19.70 -44.72 10.44
C ASN A 329 -18.27 -45.21 10.60
N GLY A 330 -17.96 -45.74 11.79
CA GLY A 330 -16.67 -46.34 12.10
C GLY A 330 -15.52 -45.32 12.11
N ARG A 331 -14.31 -45.75 11.79
CA ARG A 331 -13.12 -44.90 11.80
C ARG A 331 -13.05 -43.99 10.58
N TRP A 332 -12.75 -42.74 10.84
CA TRP A 332 -12.60 -41.67 9.86
C TRP A 332 -11.34 -40.86 10.12
N VAL A 333 -10.61 -40.56 9.06
CA VAL A 333 -9.56 -39.54 9.01
C VAL A 333 -9.98 -38.50 7.99
N GLU A 334 -10.44 -37.36 8.48
CA GLU A 334 -10.98 -36.25 7.70
C GLU A 334 -9.93 -35.17 7.47
N GLN A 335 -10.11 -34.43 6.39
CA GLN A 335 -9.34 -33.22 6.09
C GLN A 335 -9.94 -32.00 6.82
N SER A 336 -9.10 -31.06 7.27
CA SER A 336 -9.59 -29.78 7.79
C SER A 336 -10.17 -28.87 6.70
N ASP A 337 -11.23 -28.12 7.02
CA ASP A 337 -11.84 -27.13 6.11
C ASP A 337 -10.89 -26.00 5.69
N CYS A 338 -9.85 -25.73 6.50
CA CYS A 338 -8.80 -24.77 6.20
C CYS A 338 -7.48 -25.43 5.75
N TYR A 339 -7.54 -26.71 5.36
CA TYR A 339 -6.37 -27.44 4.85
C TYR A 339 -5.78 -26.70 3.64
N SER A 340 -4.46 -26.56 3.65
CA SER A 340 -3.71 -25.97 2.55
C SER A 340 -2.26 -26.43 2.63
N TYR A 341 -1.43 -26.04 1.67
CA TYR A 341 0.00 -26.34 1.64
C TYR A 341 0.72 -25.95 2.94
N TYR A 342 0.29 -24.84 3.59
CA TYR A 342 0.83 -24.35 4.87
C TYR A 342 0.06 -24.86 6.10
N LYS A 343 -1.03 -25.60 5.91
CA LYS A 343 -1.92 -26.12 6.96
C LYS A 343 -2.30 -27.57 6.67
N LYS A 344 -1.35 -28.48 6.75
CA LYS A 344 -1.56 -29.91 6.45
C LYS A 344 -2.20 -30.64 7.64
N MET A 345 -3.48 -30.34 7.89
CA MET A 345 -4.20 -30.69 9.13
C MET A 345 -5.31 -31.72 8.89
N LEU A 346 -5.25 -32.84 9.60
CA LEU A 346 -6.24 -33.92 9.55
C LEU A 346 -6.91 -34.14 10.92
N TYR A 347 -8.12 -34.69 10.91
CA TYR A 347 -8.91 -35.04 12.09
C TYR A 347 -9.20 -36.55 12.08
N ALA A 348 -8.64 -37.31 13.02
CA ALA A 348 -8.79 -38.76 13.10
C ALA A 348 -9.67 -39.16 14.30
N GLY A 349 -10.72 -39.94 14.08
CA GLY A 349 -11.61 -40.40 15.15
C GLY A 349 -12.72 -41.33 14.64
N GLU A 350 -13.80 -41.47 15.40
CA GLU A 350 -14.90 -42.37 15.08
C GLU A 350 -16.24 -41.64 14.90
N TYR A 351 -17.07 -42.18 14.01
CA TYR A 351 -18.43 -41.72 13.69
C TYR A 351 -19.46 -42.82 14.02
N ASN A 352 -20.64 -42.39 14.45
CA ASN A 352 -21.85 -43.20 14.57
C ASN A 352 -23.03 -42.39 14.04
N ASN A 353 -23.66 -42.87 12.96
CA ASN A 353 -24.80 -42.26 12.29
C ASN A 353 -24.59 -40.75 12.01
N ASN A 354 -23.50 -40.41 11.30
CA ASN A 354 -23.07 -39.03 11.00
C ASN A 354 -22.75 -38.13 12.22
N LYS A 355 -22.77 -38.65 13.46
CA LYS A 355 -22.34 -37.93 14.68
C LYS A 355 -20.94 -38.37 15.11
N LYS A 356 -20.09 -37.43 15.53
CA LYS A 356 -18.73 -37.75 16.02
C LYS A 356 -18.82 -38.38 17.42
N ILE A 357 -18.07 -39.44 17.66
CA ILE A 357 -18.05 -40.12 18.96
C ILE A 357 -16.62 -40.45 19.40
N GLY A 358 -16.44 -40.63 20.71
CA GLY A 358 -15.17 -41.07 21.29
C GLY A 358 -14.05 -40.06 21.08
N ARG A 359 -12.82 -40.55 21.10
CA ARG A 359 -11.62 -39.74 20.93
C ARG A 359 -11.47 -39.27 19.48
N TRP A 360 -11.19 -37.98 19.31
CA TRP A 360 -10.85 -37.35 18.04
C TRP A 360 -9.51 -36.62 18.17
N ASP A 361 -8.50 -37.12 17.46
CA ASP A 361 -7.15 -36.59 17.38
C ASP A 361 -7.01 -35.58 16.24
N ILE A 362 -6.19 -34.55 16.44
CA ILE A 362 -5.81 -33.58 15.41
C ILE A 362 -4.35 -33.82 15.03
N LEU A 363 -4.13 -34.12 13.75
CA LEU A 363 -2.84 -34.51 13.19
C LEU A 363 -2.30 -33.43 12.24
N PHE A 364 -0.98 -33.20 12.25
CA PHE A 364 -0.34 -32.19 11.40
C PHE A 364 0.99 -32.68 10.80
N ASP A 365 1.16 -32.55 9.49
CA ASP A 365 2.45 -32.76 8.80
C ASP A 365 3.29 -31.48 8.88
N PHE A 366 4.41 -31.56 9.61
CA PHE A 366 5.29 -30.42 9.91
C PHE A 366 6.38 -30.15 8.87
N ASP A 367 6.56 -31.06 7.90
CA ASP A 367 7.88 -31.25 7.30
C ASP A 367 7.82 -31.53 5.78
N SER A 368 6.66 -31.96 5.26
CA SER A 368 6.48 -32.48 3.90
C SER A 368 7.08 -33.87 3.62
N ARG A 369 7.78 -34.49 4.60
CA ARG A 369 7.96 -35.96 4.64
C ARG A 369 6.68 -36.73 5.00
N TYR A 370 5.54 -36.06 5.26
CA TYR A 370 4.24 -36.65 5.61
C TYR A 370 4.26 -37.35 6.98
N GLN A 371 5.08 -36.85 7.91
CA GLN A 371 5.15 -37.35 9.28
C GLN A 371 4.13 -36.61 10.15
N PHE A 372 2.87 -37.01 10.03
CA PHE A 372 1.76 -36.49 10.82
C PHE A 372 2.00 -36.72 12.32
N LYS A 373 2.17 -35.64 13.07
CA LYS A 373 2.25 -35.66 14.55
C LYS A 373 0.90 -35.29 15.15
N LEU A 374 0.60 -35.85 16.33
CA LEU A 374 -0.51 -35.43 17.17
C LEU A 374 -0.24 -34.02 17.72
N VAL A 375 -1.07 -33.04 17.34
CA VAL A 375 -0.96 -31.63 17.77
C VAL A 375 -2.14 -31.16 18.61
N GLY A 376 -3.25 -31.91 18.61
CA GLY A 376 -4.39 -31.63 19.46
C GLY A 376 -5.42 -32.76 19.46
N GLY A 377 -6.59 -32.52 20.03
CA GLY A 377 -7.68 -33.51 20.09
C GLY A 377 -8.53 -33.39 21.34
N GLY A 378 -9.55 -34.24 21.45
CA GLY A 378 -10.47 -34.30 22.59
C GLY A 378 -11.48 -35.44 22.46
N THR A 379 -12.56 -35.42 23.23
CA THR A 379 -13.58 -36.50 23.25
C THR A 379 -14.99 -35.98 22.93
N TYR A 380 -15.64 -36.56 21.93
CA TYR A 380 -17.05 -36.31 21.65
C TYR A 380 -17.95 -37.30 22.39
N THR A 381 -18.94 -36.78 23.12
CA THR A 381 -20.03 -37.56 23.71
C THR A 381 -21.28 -37.46 22.85
N LEU A 382 -22.00 -38.57 22.69
CA LEU A 382 -23.33 -38.57 22.11
C LEU A 382 -24.35 -38.21 23.18
N GLN A 383 -25.12 -37.13 22.95
CA GLN A 383 -26.34 -36.85 23.71
C GLN A 383 -27.55 -37.43 22.96
N GLU A 384 -28.57 -37.90 23.68
CA GLU A 384 -29.80 -38.40 23.08
C GLU A 384 -30.53 -37.29 22.32
N GLY A 385 -31.08 -37.61 21.14
CA GLY A 385 -31.72 -36.65 20.22
C GLY A 385 -30.76 -35.64 19.54
N LEU A 386 -29.73 -35.18 20.25
CA LEU A 386 -28.88 -34.03 19.88
C LEU A 386 -27.65 -34.40 19.04
N SER A 387 -26.89 -33.39 18.63
CA SER A 387 -25.59 -33.55 17.97
C SER A 387 -24.52 -34.06 18.94
N SER A 388 -23.40 -34.52 18.40
CA SER A 388 -22.21 -34.87 19.19
C SER A 388 -21.62 -33.65 19.88
N VAL A 389 -21.48 -33.67 21.20
CA VAL A 389 -20.97 -32.55 22.00
C VAL A 389 -19.53 -32.77 22.43
N LYS A 390 -18.74 -31.69 22.48
CA LYS A 390 -17.40 -31.69 23.07
C LYS A 390 -17.48 -31.87 24.59
N ASN A 391 -16.72 -32.81 25.13
CA ASN A 391 -16.60 -33.09 26.57
C ASN A 391 -15.17 -33.45 26.99
N GLY A 392 -14.85 -33.14 28.25
CA GLY A 392 -13.58 -33.47 28.88
C GLY A 392 -12.39 -32.68 28.33
N LYS A 393 -11.19 -33.21 28.53
CA LYS A 393 -9.93 -32.56 28.13
C LYS A 393 -9.81 -32.39 26.63
N TRP A 394 -9.36 -31.20 26.23
CA TRP A 394 -9.19 -30.79 24.84
C TRP A 394 -7.87 -30.04 24.65
N ILE A 395 -7.26 -30.26 23.50
CA ILE A 395 -6.19 -29.44 22.93
C ILE A 395 -6.72 -28.92 21.59
N GLU A 396 -7.12 -27.65 21.55
CA GLU A 396 -7.54 -26.98 20.32
C GLU A 396 -6.37 -26.30 19.64
N LEU A 397 -6.51 -26.04 18.33
CA LEU A 397 -5.55 -25.27 17.56
C LEU A 397 -6.07 -23.84 17.38
N ASN A 398 -5.18 -22.86 17.31
CA ASN A 398 -5.51 -21.48 16.93
C ASN A 398 -5.96 -21.40 15.46
N ASP A 399 -6.80 -20.43 15.10
CA ASP A 399 -7.28 -20.26 13.71
C ASP A 399 -6.14 -19.96 12.71
N SER A 400 -5.04 -19.37 13.18
CA SER A 400 -3.81 -19.14 12.41
C SER A 400 -2.81 -20.31 12.49
N PHE A 401 -3.16 -21.45 13.11
CA PHE A 401 -2.26 -22.60 13.29
C PHE A 401 -1.67 -23.07 11.96
N ARG A 402 -0.34 -23.18 11.94
CA ARG A 402 0.48 -23.57 10.80
C ARG A 402 1.88 -23.92 11.28
N GLU A 403 2.72 -24.44 10.38
CA GLU A 403 4.12 -24.84 10.64
C GLU A 403 4.91 -23.82 11.51
N GLN A 404 4.79 -22.52 11.19
CA GLN A 404 5.49 -21.41 11.85
C GLN A 404 4.77 -20.83 13.10
N SER A 405 3.50 -21.17 13.31
CA SER A 405 2.71 -20.67 14.45
C SER A 405 1.87 -21.80 15.02
N GLN A 406 2.46 -22.55 15.95
CA GLN A 406 1.90 -23.78 16.50
C GLN A 406 1.18 -23.47 17.83
N VAL A 407 0.30 -22.47 17.82
CA VAL A 407 -0.45 -22.06 19.01
C VAL A 407 -1.59 -23.04 19.27
N THR A 408 -1.61 -23.63 20.46
CA THR A 408 -2.67 -24.50 20.95
C THR A 408 -3.34 -23.93 22.20
N TYR A 409 -4.58 -24.35 22.45
CA TYR A 409 -5.33 -24.03 23.66
C TYR A 409 -5.69 -25.33 24.39
N VAL A 410 -5.14 -25.52 25.58
CA VAL A 410 -5.33 -26.73 26.41
C VAL A 410 -6.32 -26.42 27.53
N GLY A 411 -7.38 -27.21 27.68
CA GLY A 411 -8.37 -27.00 28.74
C GLY A 411 -9.47 -28.06 28.72
N GLU A 412 -10.61 -27.78 29.35
CA GLU A 412 -11.73 -28.71 29.46
C GLU A 412 -13.04 -28.16 28.90
N TYR A 413 -13.85 -29.07 28.35
CA TYR A 413 -15.17 -28.84 27.79
C TYR A 413 -16.26 -29.58 28.60
N ASN A 414 -17.41 -28.94 28.76
CA ASN A 414 -18.65 -29.52 29.27
C ASN A 414 -19.79 -29.15 28.31
N ASN A 415 -20.33 -30.14 27.60
CA ASN A 415 -21.45 -30.02 26.65
C ASN A 415 -21.28 -28.86 25.63
N ASN A 416 -20.12 -28.80 24.97
CA ASN A 416 -19.67 -27.70 24.09
C ASN A 416 -19.31 -26.37 24.77
N ASN A 417 -19.47 -26.20 26.08
CA ASN A 417 -18.99 -25.01 26.80
C ASN A 417 -17.58 -25.18 27.36
N LYS A 418 -16.74 -24.16 27.21
CA LYS A 418 -15.39 -24.13 27.78
C LYS A 418 -15.47 -23.85 29.27
N ILE A 419 -14.83 -24.67 30.09
CA ILE A 419 -14.89 -24.57 31.56
C ILE A 419 -13.49 -24.53 32.18
N GLY A 420 -13.40 -24.00 33.40
CA GLY A 420 -12.20 -24.08 34.23
C GLY A 420 -10.98 -23.37 33.63
N ARG A 421 -9.79 -23.92 33.87
CA ARG A 421 -8.52 -23.39 33.36
C ARG A 421 -8.36 -23.71 31.88
N TRP A 422 -8.00 -22.69 31.09
CA TRP A 422 -7.59 -22.85 29.70
C TRP A 422 -6.24 -22.17 29.47
N ASP A 423 -5.24 -22.94 29.05
CA ASP A 423 -3.87 -22.51 28.83
C ASP A 423 -3.54 -22.35 27.35
N THR A 424 -2.90 -21.22 27.01
CA THR A 424 -2.42 -20.95 25.66
C THR A 424 -0.96 -21.36 25.56
N CYS A 425 -0.68 -22.37 24.75
CA CYS A 425 0.65 -22.93 24.54
C CYS A 425 1.14 -22.60 23.13
N TYR A 426 2.45 -22.40 22.98
CA TYR A 426 3.13 -22.31 21.70
C TYR A 426 4.15 -23.45 21.62
N SER A 427 4.12 -24.22 20.53
CA SER A 427 5.16 -25.21 20.24
C SER A 427 6.14 -24.69 19.20
N ASP A 428 7.42 -25.00 19.41
CA ASP A 428 8.42 -25.09 18.34
C ASP A 428 8.72 -26.57 18.05
N PHE A 429 9.70 -26.87 17.18
CA PHE A 429 10.07 -28.25 16.82
C PHE A 429 10.58 -29.11 18.01
N TRP A 430 10.92 -28.49 19.14
CA TRP A 430 11.65 -29.08 20.27
C TRP A 430 10.98 -28.84 21.64
N HIS A 431 10.19 -27.78 21.80
CA HIS A 431 9.58 -27.39 23.08
C HIS A 431 8.13 -26.92 22.91
N THR A 432 7.29 -27.21 23.91
CA THR A 432 6.01 -26.52 24.12
C THR A 432 6.12 -25.60 25.33
N ILE A 433 5.80 -24.31 25.16
CA ILE A 433 5.85 -23.29 26.22
C ILE A 433 4.48 -22.67 26.46
N GLN A 434 4.11 -22.50 27.74
CA GLN A 434 2.89 -21.80 28.15
C GLN A 434 3.06 -20.28 27.94
N ILE A 435 2.50 -19.76 26.85
CA ILE A 435 2.60 -18.33 26.51
C ILE A 435 1.52 -17.50 27.22
N GLY A 436 0.36 -18.08 27.50
CA GLY A 436 -0.74 -17.41 28.18
C GLY A 436 -1.86 -18.35 28.65
N GLY A 437 -3.09 -17.85 28.70
CA GLY A 437 -4.27 -18.55 29.21
C GLY A 437 -5.02 -17.80 30.32
N GLY A 438 -6.13 -18.36 30.79
CA GLY A 438 -6.99 -17.79 31.83
C GLY A 438 -8.07 -18.78 32.30
N TYR A 439 -9.17 -18.26 32.83
CA TYR A 439 -10.29 -19.07 33.33
C TYR A 439 -11.61 -18.77 32.62
N TYR A 440 -12.44 -19.80 32.44
CA TYR A 440 -13.83 -19.71 32.02
C TYR A 440 -14.77 -20.13 33.16
N CYS A 441 -15.93 -19.46 33.25
CA CYS A 441 -17.04 -19.86 34.10
C CYS A 441 -17.61 -21.21 33.65
N GLU A 442 -18.00 -22.05 34.62
CA GLU A 442 -18.38 -23.47 34.42
C GLU A 442 -19.64 -23.69 33.58
N ASN A 443 -20.51 -22.67 33.47
CA ASN A 443 -21.80 -22.81 32.79
C ASN A 443 -21.80 -22.34 31.33
N ASP A 444 -21.11 -21.24 31.00
CA ASP A 444 -21.47 -20.40 29.85
C ASP A 444 -20.31 -20.06 28.87
N SER A 445 -19.13 -20.67 29.00
CA SER A 445 -17.92 -20.26 28.24
C SER A 445 -17.52 -18.79 28.44
N ILE A 446 -17.85 -18.21 29.60
CA ILE A 446 -17.58 -16.79 29.91
C ILE A 446 -16.19 -16.63 30.53
N LYS A 447 -15.31 -15.83 29.90
CA LYS A 447 -13.99 -15.48 30.45
C LYS A 447 -14.13 -14.69 31.75
N ILE A 448 -13.39 -15.12 32.77
CA ILE A 448 -13.32 -14.52 34.10
C ILE A 448 -11.87 -14.48 34.63
N GLY A 449 -11.60 -13.57 35.55
CA GLY A 449 -10.34 -13.45 36.27
C GLY A 449 -9.16 -13.02 35.40
N ARG A 450 -7.93 -13.31 35.85
CA ARG A 450 -6.69 -12.94 35.15
C ARG A 450 -6.48 -13.80 33.89
N TRP A 451 -6.23 -13.11 32.78
CA TRP A 451 -5.96 -13.69 31.47
C TRP A 451 -4.66 -13.14 30.89
N ILE A 452 -3.93 -14.01 30.21
CA ILE A 452 -2.84 -13.64 29.29
C ILE A 452 -3.29 -14.06 27.89
N GLU A 453 -3.68 -13.09 27.07
CA GLU A 453 -4.02 -13.30 25.67
C GLU A 453 -2.82 -13.07 24.77
N GLN A 454 -2.85 -13.63 23.56
CA GLN A 454 -1.88 -13.32 22.52
C GLN A 454 -2.41 -12.25 21.55
N SER A 455 -1.54 -11.64 20.75
CA SER A 455 -1.99 -10.82 19.61
C SER A 455 -2.53 -11.68 18.47
N ASP A 456 -3.41 -11.10 17.64
CA ASP A 456 -3.93 -11.76 16.42
C ASP A 456 -2.78 -12.22 15.48
N ASP A 457 -1.59 -11.60 15.60
CA ASP A 457 -0.37 -11.85 14.82
C ASP A 457 0.67 -12.75 15.53
N TYR A 458 0.29 -13.54 16.55
CA TYR A 458 1.26 -14.37 17.31
C TYR A 458 1.88 -15.48 16.46
N GLY A 459 3.18 -15.74 16.65
CA GLY A 459 3.97 -16.77 15.96
C GLY A 459 4.31 -16.46 14.50
N GLU A 460 3.39 -15.85 13.73
CA GLU A 460 3.71 -15.43 12.36
C GLU A 460 4.56 -14.15 12.32
N LYS A 461 4.25 -13.16 13.16
CA LYS A 461 4.84 -11.80 13.07
C LYS A 461 5.28 -11.26 14.42
N SER A 462 4.75 -11.80 15.51
CA SER A 462 4.87 -11.25 16.86
C SER A 462 4.97 -12.35 17.91
N ASN A 463 5.66 -12.02 19.00
CA ASN A 463 5.58 -12.79 20.25
C ASN A 463 4.94 -11.93 21.35
N VAL A 464 3.89 -11.18 20.97
CA VAL A 464 3.23 -10.19 21.83
C VAL A 464 2.03 -10.80 22.54
N THR A 465 2.02 -10.70 23.86
CA THR A 465 0.90 -11.07 24.72
C THR A 465 0.39 -9.86 25.51
N TYR A 466 -0.87 -9.93 25.94
CA TYR A 466 -1.58 -8.91 26.70
C TYR A 466 -2.09 -9.55 27.99
N GLU A 467 -1.64 -9.05 29.13
CA GLU A 467 -2.01 -9.55 30.45
C GLU A 467 -2.93 -8.56 31.17
N GLY A 468 -4.09 -9.02 31.63
CA GLY A 468 -5.02 -8.22 32.42
C GLY A 468 -6.18 -9.07 32.93
N GLU A 469 -7.30 -8.43 33.27
CA GLU A 469 -8.44 -9.10 33.88
C GLU A 469 -9.71 -9.06 33.03
N TYR A 470 -10.47 -10.14 33.12
CA TYR A 470 -11.78 -10.33 32.51
C TYR A 470 -12.86 -10.39 33.57
N ASN A 471 -13.93 -9.63 33.37
CA ASN A 471 -15.16 -9.67 34.14
C ASN A 471 -16.30 -9.94 33.16
N ASN A 472 -16.92 -11.12 33.24
CA ASN A 472 -18.02 -11.53 32.38
C ASN A 472 -17.80 -11.28 30.87
N ASN A 473 -16.73 -11.86 30.29
CA ASN A 473 -16.28 -11.66 28.90
C ASN A 473 -15.90 -10.21 28.51
N GLN A 474 -15.83 -9.27 29.46
CA GLN A 474 -15.41 -7.88 29.23
C GLN A 474 -14.02 -7.62 29.83
N LYS A 475 -13.17 -6.89 29.11
CA LYS A 475 -11.82 -6.52 29.60
C LYS A 475 -11.92 -5.37 30.60
N GLU A 476 -11.42 -5.59 31.81
CA GLU A 476 -11.42 -4.63 32.89
C GLU A 476 -9.99 -4.23 33.30
N GLY A 477 -9.86 -3.06 33.92
CA GLY A 477 -8.63 -2.58 34.53
C GLY A 477 -7.47 -2.31 33.56
N LYS A 478 -6.24 -2.51 34.06
CA LYS A 478 -5.00 -2.30 33.32
C LYS A 478 -4.59 -3.57 32.57
N TRP A 479 -4.26 -3.43 31.30
CA TRP A 479 -3.78 -4.53 30.46
C TRP A 479 -2.33 -4.26 30.02
N ASP A 480 -1.40 -4.97 30.64
CA ASP A 480 0.04 -4.86 30.42
C ASP A 480 0.48 -5.63 29.16
N ILE A 481 1.30 -5.01 28.31
CA ILE A 481 1.85 -5.67 27.12
C ILE A 481 3.16 -6.36 27.47
N GLN A 482 3.27 -7.63 27.11
CA GLN A 482 4.48 -8.43 27.19
C GLN A 482 4.95 -8.84 25.80
N TYR A 483 6.26 -8.97 25.60
CA TYR A 483 6.88 -9.50 24.38
C TYR A 483 7.90 -10.57 24.77
N TYR A 484 7.75 -11.78 24.22
CA TYR A 484 8.75 -12.84 24.42
C TYR A 484 9.90 -12.69 23.41
N ASP A 485 11.06 -12.28 23.91
CA ASP A 485 12.28 -12.15 23.12
C ASP A 485 12.96 -13.54 23.06
N GLU A 486 12.83 -14.20 21.91
CA GLU A 486 13.32 -15.58 21.69
C GLU A 486 14.81 -15.74 21.99
N PHE A 487 15.62 -14.76 21.56
CA PHE A 487 17.08 -14.78 21.77
C PHE A 487 17.44 -14.73 23.25
N LEU A 488 16.66 -14.01 24.06
CA LEU A 488 16.81 -13.95 25.52
C LEU A 488 16.00 -15.01 26.27
N LYS A 489 15.19 -15.82 25.58
CA LYS A 489 14.17 -16.74 26.11
C LYS A 489 13.33 -16.13 27.26
N LYS A 490 12.99 -14.84 27.17
CA LYS A 490 12.41 -14.07 28.29
C LYS A 490 11.28 -13.14 27.85
N LYS A 491 10.22 -13.09 28.66
CA LYS A 491 9.14 -12.09 28.52
C LYS A 491 9.63 -10.72 29.01
N ILE A 492 9.64 -9.74 28.12
CA ILE A 492 9.92 -8.32 28.38
C ILE A 492 8.59 -7.59 28.51
N LYS A 493 8.38 -6.88 29.62
CA LYS A 493 7.18 -6.06 29.87
C LYS A 493 7.39 -4.67 29.25
N ILE A 494 6.53 -4.26 28.30
CA ILE A 494 6.71 -3.04 27.49
C ILE A 494 5.74 -1.91 27.90
N PHE A 495 5.20 -2.00 29.12
CA PHE A 495 4.06 -1.21 29.63
C PHE A 495 2.76 -1.47 28.85
N GLY A 496 1.63 -1.06 29.41
CA GLY A 496 0.31 -1.20 28.78
C GLY A 496 -0.71 -0.22 29.37
N GLY A 497 -1.81 -0.05 28.64
CA GLY A 497 -2.85 0.95 28.94
C GLY A 497 -3.95 0.45 29.86
N CYS A 498 -4.85 1.36 30.23
CA CYS A 498 -6.05 1.03 30.99
C CYS A 498 -7.28 0.99 30.07
N TYR A 499 -8.00 -0.12 30.08
CA TYR A 499 -9.34 -0.17 29.51
C TYR A 499 -10.32 0.42 30.54
N LYS A 500 -11.25 1.26 30.08
CA LYS A 500 -12.47 1.59 30.85
C LYS A 500 -13.64 0.94 30.14
N TYR A 501 -14.38 0.10 30.86
CA TYR A 501 -15.62 -0.44 30.33
C TYR A 501 -16.76 0.57 30.51
N ALA A 502 -17.53 0.82 29.45
CA ALA A 502 -18.73 1.65 29.49
C ALA A 502 -19.94 0.78 29.17
N LYS A 503 -20.87 0.69 30.13
CA LYS A 503 -22.02 -0.22 30.06
C LYS A 503 -22.87 0.07 28.82
N GLY A 504 -22.89 -0.88 27.88
CA GLY A 504 -23.61 -0.77 26.60
C GLY A 504 -22.82 -0.23 25.40
N LEU A 505 -21.57 0.23 25.58
CA LEU A 505 -20.73 0.78 24.49
C LEU A 505 -19.46 -0.06 24.21
N GLY A 506 -19.27 -1.17 24.92
CA GLY A 506 -18.08 -2.02 24.80
C GLY A 506 -16.85 -1.47 25.54
N THR A 507 -15.67 -2.00 25.22
CA THR A 507 -14.40 -1.58 25.83
C THR A 507 -13.93 -0.26 25.22
N ILE A 508 -13.78 0.78 26.04
CA ILE A 508 -13.29 2.09 25.59
C ILE A 508 -11.83 2.28 26.03
N LYS A 509 -10.96 2.59 25.08
CA LYS A 509 -9.59 3.06 25.34
C LYS A 509 -9.61 4.50 25.85
N SER A 510 -8.97 4.73 26.98
CA SER A 510 -8.80 6.04 27.61
C SER A 510 -7.45 6.13 28.32
N GLY A 511 -6.90 7.34 28.49
CA GLY A 511 -5.63 7.59 29.18
C GLY A 511 -4.40 7.21 28.36
N MET A 512 -3.27 6.96 29.02
CA MET A 512 -2.01 6.59 28.34
C MET A 512 -2.02 5.16 27.80
N TRP A 513 -1.52 5.00 26.57
CA TRP A 513 -1.47 3.72 25.86
C TRP A 513 -0.13 3.46 25.18
N VAL A 514 0.10 2.17 24.97
CA VAL A 514 1.14 1.61 24.12
C VAL A 514 0.45 0.78 23.03
N GLU A 515 0.78 1.00 21.76
CA GLU A 515 0.47 0.05 20.67
C GLU A 515 1.76 -0.56 20.15
N ILE A 516 1.71 -1.83 19.72
CA ILE A 516 2.76 -2.43 18.89
C ILE A 516 2.18 -2.62 17.48
N ARG A 517 2.97 -2.31 16.44
CA ARG A 517 2.64 -2.62 15.04
C ARG A 517 3.85 -3.24 14.34
N MET A 518 3.65 -4.39 13.71
CA MET A 518 4.65 -5.02 12.86
C MET A 518 4.72 -4.32 11.50
N ASN A 519 5.92 -3.97 11.04
CA ASN A 519 6.17 -3.74 9.62
C ASN A 519 6.77 -5.01 9.00
N LEU A 520 5.91 -5.72 8.27
CA LEU A 520 6.20 -7.00 7.63
C LEU A 520 7.35 -6.96 6.62
N SER A 521 7.57 -5.84 5.92
CA SER A 521 8.61 -5.79 4.86
C SER A 521 10.03 -5.78 5.40
N PHE A 522 10.23 -5.62 6.72
CA PHE A 522 11.55 -5.50 7.34
C PHE A 522 11.69 -6.22 8.69
N GLN A 523 10.73 -7.07 9.08
CA GLN A 523 10.67 -7.71 10.41
C GLN A 523 10.83 -6.72 11.60
N LYS A 524 10.42 -5.46 11.42
CA LYS A 524 10.64 -4.36 12.38
C LYS A 524 9.36 -4.03 13.14
N PHE A 525 9.48 -3.95 14.46
CA PHE A 525 8.38 -3.64 15.36
C PHE A 525 8.43 -2.17 15.76
N PHE A 526 7.34 -1.46 15.52
CA PHE A 526 7.15 -0.09 15.95
C PHE A 526 6.25 -0.06 17.20
N ILE A 527 6.67 0.70 18.21
CA ILE A 527 5.87 0.96 19.39
C ILE A 527 5.33 2.39 19.28
N PHE A 528 4.05 2.60 19.52
CA PHE A 528 3.44 3.92 19.54
C PHE A 528 2.98 4.21 20.97
N GLN A 529 3.49 5.26 21.59
CA GLN A 529 3.14 5.68 22.95
C GLN A 529 2.45 7.04 22.93
N GLY A 530 1.28 7.17 23.55
CA GLY A 530 0.51 8.42 23.62
C GLY A 530 -0.86 8.22 24.25
N GLU A 531 -1.72 9.23 24.18
CA GLU A 531 -3.03 9.23 24.86
C GLU A 531 -4.20 8.83 23.94
N TYR A 532 -5.16 8.09 24.52
CA TYR A 532 -6.48 7.84 23.97
C TYR A 532 -7.56 8.58 24.77
N HIS A 533 -8.57 9.10 24.07
CA HIS A 533 -9.83 9.54 24.66
C HIS A 533 -10.98 9.00 23.83
N ASN A 534 -11.92 8.27 24.45
CA ASN A 534 -13.09 7.67 23.78
C ASN A 534 -12.77 6.90 22.47
N ASN A 535 -11.76 6.02 22.50
CA ASN A 535 -11.23 5.30 21.33
C ASN A 535 -10.60 6.16 20.21
N LEU A 536 -10.47 7.49 20.38
CA LEU A 536 -9.71 8.39 19.51
C LEU A 536 -8.31 8.64 20.07
N LYS A 537 -7.29 8.69 19.21
CA LYS A 537 -5.93 9.07 19.61
C LYS A 537 -5.86 10.59 19.75
N ILE A 538 -5.36 11.11 20.86
CA ILE A 538 -5.23 12.55 21.07
C ILE A 538 -3.79 12.95 21.44
N GLY A 539 -3.43 14.21 21.16
CA GLY A 539 -2.16 14.80 21.59
C GLY A 539 -0.92 14.17 20.97
N GLN A 540 0.22 14.30 21.64
CA GLN A 540 1.50 13.80 21.16
C GLN A 540 1.59 12.26 21.28
N TRP A 541 1.96 11.63 20.17
CA TRP A 541 2.21 10.20 20.07
C TRP A 541 3.64 9.94 19.57
N LYS A 542 4.48 9.31 20.40
CA LYS A 542 5.87 8.95 20.08
C LYS A 542 5.89 7.58 19.39
N LYS A 543 6.44 7.51 18.19
CA LYS A 543 6.75 6.24 17.51
C LYS A 543 8.19 5.86 17.82
N LEU A 544 8.36 4.78 18.56
CA LEU A 544 9.65 4.16 18.85
C LEU A 544 9.92 3.00 17.88
N GLN A 545 11.19 2.73 17.61
CA GLN A 545 11.65 1.56 16.89
C GLN A 545 12.78 0.88 17.69
N LYS A 546 12.76 -0.45 17.79
CA LYS A 546 13.89 -1.22 18.33
C LYS A 546 15.06 -1.12 17.35
N TYR A 547 16.20 -0.61 17.82
CA TYR A 547 17.51 -0.74 17.20
C TYR A 547 18.38 -1.49 18.21
N ASP A 548 18.78 -2.71 17.86
CA ASP A 548 19.48 -3.66 18.72
C ASP A 548 18.79 -3.86 20.07
N ARG A 549 19.34 -3.31 21.16
CA ARG A 549 18.81 -3.41 22.53
C ARG A 549 18.08 -2.15 23.01
N ILE A 550 17.96 -1.11 22.18
CA ILE A 550 17.46 0.22 22.57
C ILE A 550 16.25 0.62 21.70
N PHE A 551 15.23 1.20 22.33
CA PHE A 551 14.12 1.85 21.62
C PHE A 551 14.44 3.32 21.36
N GLN A 552 14.56 3.73 20.10
CA GLN A 552 14.75 5.12 19.71
C GLN A 552 13.45 5.72 19.16
N ILE A 553 13.14 6.98 19.46
CA ILE A 553 12.07 7.73 18.77
C ILE A 553 12.48 7.88 17.30
N CYS A 554 11.64 7.43 16.37
CA CYS A 554 11.85 7.58 14.94
C CYS A 554 10.84 8.53 14.27
N GLU A 555 9.64 8.70 14.83
CA GLU A 555 8.67 9.72 14.42
C GLU A 555 7.95 10.29 15.65
N ASN A 556 7.63 11.59 15.62
CA ASN A 556 6.56 12.14 16.46
C ASN A 556 5.30 12.29 15.60
N LEU A 557 4.17 11.91 16.16
CA LEU A 557 2.84 12.14 15.63
C LEU A 557 2.10 13.09 16.58
N ASN A 558 1.19 13.91 16.07
CA ASN A 558 0.26 14.68 16.92
C ASN A 558 -1.15 14.58 16.33
N PHE A 559 -2.15 14.41 17.21
CA PHE A 559 -3.55 14.19 16.85
C PHE A 559 -4.46 15.23 17.53
N ASP A 560 -5.48 15.69 16.82
CA ASP A 560 -6.53 16.54 17.38
C ASP A 560 -7.52 15.74 18.27
N GLN A 561 -8.45 16.46 18.90
CA GLN A 561 -9.47 15.88 19.79
C GLN A 561 -10.47 14.97 19.04
N GLN A 562 -10.48 15.02 17.70
CA GLN A 562 -11.32 14.21 16.83
C GLN A 562 -10.58 12.95 16.33
N GLY A 563 -9.36 12.68 16.79
CA GLY A 563 -8.58 11.50 16.42
C GLY A 563 -7.85 11.62 15.08
N LYS A 564 -7.86 12.80 14.44
CA LYS A 564 -7.24 13.03 13.14
C LYS A 564 -5.78 13.45 13.33
N LEU A 565 -4.90 12.87 12.53
CA LEU A 565 -3.48 13.18 12.52
C LEU A 565 -3.27 14.60 11.96
N ILE A 566 -2.81 15.53 12.80
CA ILE A 566 -2.50 16.92 12.43
C ILE A 566 -1.01 17.14 12.16
N TYR A 567 -0.13 16.27 12.65
CA TYR A 567 1.31 16.39 12.43
C TYR A 567 2.05 15.05 12.42
N GLN A 568 3.08 14.93 11.58
CA GLN A 568 4.06 13.82 11.58
C GLN A 568 5.46 14.37 11.28
N SER A 569 6.44 14.05 12.13
CA SER A 569 7.87 14.35 11.89
C SER A 569 8.72 13.09 11.87
N GLY A 570 9.94 13.17 11.32
CA GLY A 570 10.94 12.09 11.36
C GLY A 570 10.84 11.01 10.27
N LYS A 571 9.72 10.87 9.55
CA LYS A 571 9.52 9.85 8.49
C LYS A 571 10.60 9.96 7.41
N ASN A 572 11.59 9.05 7.45
CA ASN A 572 12.81 9.05 6.63
C ASN A 572 13.67 10.33 6.70
N SER A 573 13.42 11.24 7.65
CA SER A 573 14.13 12.52 7.73
C SER A 573 15.30 12.48 8.72
N GLN A 574 16.42 13.11 8.33
CA GLN A 574 17.51 13.41 9.27
C GLN A 574 17.06 14.41 10.36
N ILE A 575 16.02 15.22 10.10
CA ILE A 575 15.49 16.23 11.02
C ILE A 575 14.15 15.76 11.62
N MET A 576 13.98 15.94 12.92
CA MET A 576 12.74 15.69 13.64
C MET A 576 12.43 16.90 14.53
N PHE A 577 11.28 17.55 14.32
CA PHE A 577 10.77 18.55 15.26
C PHE A 577 9.83 17.91 16.26
N ALA A 578 9.83 18.41 17.50
CA ALA A 578 8.89 18.04 18.54
C ALA A 578 8.46 19.30 19.32
N GLY A 579 7.20 19.31 19.78
CA GLY A 579 6.60 20.42 20.50
C GLY A 579 5.08 20.25 20.55
N GLU A 580 4.43 21.15 21.26
CA GLU A 580 2.99 21.06 21.51
C GLU A 580 2.16 21.67 20.38
N PHE A 581 0.94 21.15 20.23
CA PHE A 581 -0.08 21.67 19.35
C PHE A 581 -1.35 21.97 20.13
N LYS A 582 -1.99 23.10 19.81
CA LYS A 582 -3.32 23.48 20.27
C LYS A 582 -4.13 23.95 19.06
N ASN A 583 -5.34 23.42 18.88
CA ASN A 583 -6.21 23.76 17.75
C ASN A 583 -5.53 23.64 16.36
N GLY A 584 -4.63 22.67 16.18
CA GLY A 584 -3.87 22.46 14.94
C GLY A 584 -2.66 23.38 14.75
N LYS A 585 -2.38 24.29 15.68
CA LYS A 585 -1.32 25.32 15.61
C LYS A 585 -0.24 25.04 16.66
N LYS A 586 0.99 25.52 16.43
CA LYS A 586 2.14 25.24 17.30
C LYS A 586 2.11 26.10 18.56
N VAL A 587 2.32 25.53 19.73
CA VAL A 587 2.37 26.30 20.99
C VAL A 587 3.54 25.87 21.87
N GLY A 588 3.91 26.73 22.81
CA GLY A 588 4.91 26.42 23.83
C GLY A 588 6.32 26.23 23.26
N ARG A 589 7.11 25.39 23.92
CA ARG A 589 8.47 25.06 23.48
C ARG A 589 8.44 24.11 22.27
N TRP A 590 9.26 24.42 21.29
CA TRP A 590 9.49 23.59 20.10
C TRP A 590 10.98 23.31 19.95
N ASP A 591 11.35 22.03 19.93
CA ASP A 591 12.72 21.54 19.81
C ASP A 591 12.98 20.92 18.43
N SER A 592 14.15 21.22 17.86
CA SER A 592 14.62 20.72 16.56
C SER A 592 15.75 19.71 16.78
N PHE A 593 15.55 18.46 16.37
CA PHE A 593 16.51 17.37 16.53
C PHE A 593 17.08 16.90 15.19
N TYR A 594 18.31 16.40 15.20
CA TYR A 594 19.00 15.87 14.03
C TYR A 594 19.73 14.55 14.29
N LYS A 595 19.78 13.67 13.28
CA LYS A 595 20.67 12.51 13.23
C LYS A 595 21.40 12.41 11.90
N LEU A 596 22.69 12.08 11.96
CA LEU A 596 23.57 11.96 10.79
C LEU A 596 23.22 10.74 9.92
N PHE A 597 22.97 9.60 10.56
CA PHE A 597 22.58 8.35 9.91
C PHE A 597 21.30 7.80 10.54
N ILE A 598 20.62 6.88 9.84
CA ILE A 598 19.33 6.30 10.24
C ILE A 598 19.36 5.69 11.67
N HIS A 599 20.50 5.10 12.04
CA HIS A 599 20.74 4.38 13.29
C HIS A 599 21.21 5.29 14.45
N ASN A 600 21.68 6.50 14.15
CA ASN A 600 22.22 7.40 15.17
C ASN A 600 21.07 8.00 15.99
N PRO A 601 21.22 8.14 17.32
CA PRO A 601 20.24 8.83 18.13
C PRO A 601 20.12 10.30 17.72
N TYR A 602 18.90 10.82 17.80
CA TYR A 602 18.60 12.22 17.56
C TYR A 602 19.27 13.13 18.62
N LYS A 603 20.13 14.04 18.19
CA LYS A 603 20.70 15.12 19.02
C LYS A 603 19.83 16.38 18.89
N LEU A 604 19.59 17.10 19.99
CA LEU A 604 19.01 18.45 19.93
C LEU A 604 19.99 19.39 19.20
N ILE A 605 19.50 20.16 18.21
CA ILE A 605 20.32 21.11 17.44
C ILE A 605 19.68 22.49 17.25
N GLY A 606 18.43 22.70 17.69
CA GLY A 606 17.78 24.00 17.64
C GLY A 606 16.38 23.99 18.25
N GLY A 607 15.59 25.03 17.99
CA GLY A 607 14.27 25.21 18.59
C GLY A 607 14.00 26.65 19.06
N GLY A 608 12.94 26.83 19.84
CA GLY A 608 12.53 28.10 20.45
C GLY A 608 11.12 28.03 21.04
N GLN A 609 10.45 29.17 21.19
CA GLN A 609 9.10 29.26 21.77
C GLN A 609 8.07 29.88 20.81
N TYR A 610 6.87 29.31 20.81
CA TYR A 610 5.67 29.84 20.17
C TYR A 610 4.68 30.37 21.22
N GLN A 611 4.21 31.60 21.01
CA GLN A 611 3.09 32.19 21.75
C GLN A 611 1.80 32.08 20.93
N GLU A 612 0.72 31.67 21.58
CA GLU A 612 -0.64 31.70 21.02
C GLU A 612 -1.17 33.15 21.02
N VAL A 613 -1.79 33.57 19.93
CA VAL A 613 -2.49 34.87 19.83
C VAL A 613 -3.99 34.67 19.60
N ASN A 614 -4.79 35.66 20.01
CA ASN A 614 -6.25 35.58 20.15
C ASN A 614 -7.01 35.09 18.90
N ASN A 615 -6.44 35.22 17.70
CA ASN A 615 -7.04 34.75 16.44
C ASN A 615 -6.83 33.23 16.19
N GLY A 616 -6.27 32.50 17.15
CA GLY A 616 -5.89 31.09 16.96
C GLY A 616 -4.64 30.89 16.12
N ASP A 617 -3.81 31.93 15.98
CA ASP A 617 -2.49 31.85 15.35
C ASP A 617 -1.37 31.67 16.38
N SER A 618 -0.19 31.29 15.89
CA SER A 618 0.99 31.03 16.71
C SER A 618 2.22 31.78 16.20
N ILE A 619 2.73 32.71 16.99
CA ILE A 619 3.88 33.55 16.63
C ILE A 619 5.15 33.09 17.36
N LYS A 620 6.32 33.22 16.70
CA LYS A 620 7.61 32.98 17.35
C LYS A 620 7.92 34.11 18.34
N ILE A 621 8.46 33.74 19.50
CA ILE A 621 8.95 34.66 20.53
C ILE A 621 10.25 34.16 21.17
N GLY A 622 11.00 35.08 21.78
CA GLY A 622 12.21 34.79 22.56
C GLY A 622 13.36 34.28 21.71
N LYS A 623 14.33 33.61 22.34
CA LYS A 623 15.50 33.07 21.66
C LYS A 623 15.15 31.87 20.78
N TRP A 624 15.69 31.87 19.56
CA TRP A 624 15.48 30.84 18.55
C TRP A 624 16.81 30.37 17.95
N ILE A 625 16.83 29.10 17.60
CA ILE A 625 17.85 28.45 16.77
C ILE A 625 17.09 27.79 15.61
N GLU A 626 17.18 28.40 14.44
CA GLU A 626 16.55 27.93 13.21
C GLU A 626 17.51 27.10 12.37
N LEU A 627 16.97 26.22 11.54
CA LEU A 627 17.72 25.46 10.54
C LEU A 627 17.56 26.17 9.18
N SER A 628 18.55 26.09 8.29
CA SER A 628 18.36 26.47 6.89
C SER A 628 17.32 25.58 6.19
N ASP A 629 16.63 26.11 5.17
CA ASP A 629 15.72 25.30 4.35
C ASP A 629 16.47 24.17 3.64
N GLY A 630 17.74 24.42 3.28
CA GLY A 630 18.69 23.42 2.81
C GLY A 630 19.48 22.70 3.91
N PHE A 631 18.90 22.40 5.08
CA PHE A 631 19.62 21.66 6.14
C PHE A 631 19.65 20.14 5.86
N TYR A 632 20.84 19.60 5.57
CA TYR A 632 21.07 18.17 5.35
C TYR A 632 22.53 17.78 5.65
N GLY A 633 22.89 16.51 5.45
CA GLY A 633 24.22 15.96 5.78
C GLY A 633 25.45 16.79 5.34
N GLN A 634 25.40 17.52 4.22
CA GLN A 634 26.52 18.37 3.74
C GLN A 634 26.31 19.88 3.94
N SER A 635 25.12 20.33 4.36
CA SER A 635 24.87 21.72 4.73
C SER A 635 24.13 21.78 6.06
N GLN A 636 24.86 22.09 7.12
CA GLN A 636 24.35 22.11 8.49
C GLN A 636 24.49 23.52 9.06
N VAL A 637 23.71 24.44 8.48
CA VAL A 637 23.65 25.87 8.86
C VAL A 637 22.52 26.09 9.86
N ILE A 638 22.82 26.76 10.97
CA ILE A 638 21.81 27.24 11.91
C ILE A 638 21.89 28.75 12.10
N TYR A 639 20.73 29.36 12.34
CA TYR A 639 20.57 30.79 12.61
C TYR A 639 20.15 30.99 14.07
N ASN A 640 21.00 31.61 14.88
CA ASN A 640 20.75 31.86 16.30
C ASN A 640 20.38 33.34 16.49
N GLY A 641 19.27 33.65 17.16
CA GLY A 641 18.88 35.03 17.42
C GLY A 641 17.59 35.15 18.22
N GLU A 642 16.96 36.32 18.21
CA GLU A 642 15.73 36.59 18.95
C GLU A 642 14.54 36.96 18.06
N TYR A 643 13.35 36.54 18.51
CA TYR A 643 12.07 36.87 17.92
C TYR A 643 11.22 37.72 18.90
N LYS A 644 10.65 38.83 18.42
CA LYS A 644 9.62 39.61 19.10
C LYS A 644 8.41 39.72 18.18
N ASN A 645 7.20 39.44 18.67
CA ASN A 645 5.97 39.56 17.88
C ASN A 645 6.05 38.85 16.49
N GLY A 646 6.61 37.63 16.43
CA GLY A 646 6.80 36.89 15.18
C GLY A 646 7.85 37.47 14.22
N ASN A 647 8.52 38.58 14.57
CA ASN A 647 9.55 39.26 13.79
C ASN A 647 10.95 39.02 14.36
N LYS A 648 11.97 38.96 13.48
CA LYS A 648 13.38 38.83 13.88
C LYS A 648 13.90 40.16 14.43
N VAL A 649 14.55 40.11 15.58
CA VAL A 649 15.07 41.29 16.28
C VAL A 649 16.48 41.06 16.80
N GLY A 650 17.22 42.14 17.03
CA GLY A 650 18.53 42.07 17.64
C GLY A 650 19.58 41.43 16.73
N GLU A 651 20.60 40.84 17.34
CA GLU A 651 21.67 40.16 16.62
C GLU A 651 21.28 38.72 16.25
N TRP A 652 21.68 38.32 15.05
CA TRP A 652 21.34 37.04 14.43
C TRP A 652 22.61 36.41 13.85
N ASP A 653 23.17 35.43 14.57
CA ASP A 653 24.37 34.69 14.18
C ASP A 653 24.03 33.61 13.15
N ILE A 654 24.92 33.41 12.18
CA ILE A 654 24.91 32.28 11.26
C ILE A 654 26.10 31.38 11.61
N THR A 655 25.82 30.13 11.97
CA THR A 655 26.84 29.15 12.31
C THR A 655 26.69 27.87 11.50
N TYR A 656 27.80 27.21 11.18
CA TYR A 656 27.85 26.04 10.29
C TYR A 656 28.71 24.92 10.87
N ARG A 657 28.22 23.68 10.79
CA ARG A 657 28.96 22.48 11.21
C ARG A 657 29.45 21.70 9.98
N ARG A 658 30.77 21.50 9.87
CA ARG A 658 31.37 20.54 8.91
C ARG A 658 30.95 19.12 9.28
N LYS A 659 30.78 18.24 8.29
CA LYS A 659 30.35 16.83 8.45
C LYS A 659 31.18 16.05 9.49
N GLU A 660 32.47 16.36 9.62
CA GLU A 660 33.43 15.66 10.49
C GLU A 660 33.52 16.26 11.91
N ASN A 661 33.15 17.54 12.08
CA ASN A 661 33.23 18.22 13.37
C ASN A 661 31.89 18.12 14.13
N ASN A 662 31.94 17.93 15.45
CA ASN A 662 30.72 17.98 16.28
C ASN A 662 30.27 19.43 16.60
N SER A 663 31.17 20.42 16.49
CA SER A 663 30.95 21.83 16.80
C SER A 663 30.44 22.64 15.60
N PHE A 664 29.67 23.69 15.89
CA PHE A 664 29.31 24.72 14.91
C PHE A 664 30.37 25.84 14.92
N LEU A 665 30.75 26.33 13.74
CA LEU A 665 31.64 27.45 13.52
C LEU A 665 30.83 28.70 13.17
N TYR A 666 31.09 29.84 13.81
CA TYR A 666 30.52 31.12 13.39
C TYR A 666 31.06 31.51 12.00
N ILE A 667 30.16 31.84 11.07
CA ILE A 667 30.51 32.21 9.69
C ILE A 667 29.92 33.56 9.25
N GLY A 668 28.81 33.99 9.84
CA GLY A 668 28.13 35.21 9.41
C GLY A 668 27.01 35.64 10.34
N GLY A 669 26.13 36.52 9.86
CA GLY A 669 25.10 37.15 10.69
C GLY A 669 25.05 38.66 10.52
N GLY A 670 24.24 39.30 11.36
CA GLY A 670 24.06 40.74 11.39
C GLY A 670 22.92 41.14 12.32
N LYS A 671 22.44 42.39 12.20
CA LYS A 671 21.44 42.97 13.12
C LYS A 671 20.11 43.30 12.44
N TYR A 672 19.02 42.97 13.12
CA TYR A 672 17.66 43.40 12.78
C TYR A 672 17.19 44.50 13.74
N LEU A 673 16.64 45.57 13.17
CA LEU A 673 15.80 46.55 13.85
C LEU A 673 14.33 46.08 13.76
N TYR A 674 13.59 46.23 14.85
CA TYR A 674 12.15 46.00 14.87
C TYR A 674 11.40 47.31 14.66
N ASP A 675 10.49 47.33 13.70
CA ASP A 675 9.50 48.38 13.49
C ASP A 675 8.09 47.77 13.55
N GLU A 676 7.14 48.42 14.20
CA GLU A 676 5.79 47.87 14.40
C GLU A 676 4.92 47.93 13.13
N LYS A 677 5.28 48.74 12.14
CA LYS A 677 4.59 48.89 10.86
C LYS A 677 5.25 48.08 9.74
N VAL A 678 6.59 48.03 9.69
CA VAL A 678 7.35 47.35 8.61
C VAL A 678 8.01 46.02 9.04
N GLY A 679 8.01 45.69 10.33
CA GLY A 679 8.48 44.41 10.84
C GLY A 679 10.00 44.32 11.03
N SER A 680 10.63 43.33 10.38
CA SER A 680 12.03 42.94 10.62
C SER A 680 13.00 43.60 9.62
N ILE A 681 13.59 44.74 9.97
CA ILE A 681 14.44 45.54 9.08
C ILE A 681 15.92 45.21 9.29
N LYS A 682 16.64 44.71 8.26
CA LYS A 682 18.10 44.52 8.33
C LYS A 682 18.83 45.86 8.42
N ILE A 683 19.78 45.98 9.34
CA ILE A 683 20.63 47.17 9.53
C ILE A 683 22.10 46.81 9.80
N GLY A 684 23.01 47.73 9.50
CA GLY A 684 24.42 47.64 9.85
C GLY A 684 25.20 46.61 9.02
N LYS A 685 26.32 46.12 9.56
CA LYS A 685 27.14 45.08 8.91
C LYS A 685 26.38 43.75 8.88
N TRP A 686 26.43 43.09 7.73
CA TRP A 686 25.85 41.77 7.49
C TRP A 686 26.81 40.86 6.73
N ARG A 687 26.73 39.57 7.05
CA ARG A 687 27.24 38.48 6.22
C ARG A 687 26.09 37.55 5.86
N GLU A 688 25.87 37.33 4.57
CA GLU A 688 24.83 36.44 4.04
C GLU A 688 25.45 35.22 3.36
N LEU A 689 24.73 34.11 3.29
CA LEU A 689 25.17 32.92 2.57
C LEU A 689 24.65 32.94 1.13
N SER A 690 25.32 32.23 0.22
CA SER A 690 24.73 31.86 -1.07
C SER A 690 23.55 30.88 -0.90
N GLU A 691 22.62 30.90 -1.85
CA GLU A 691 21.47 29.98 -1.87
C GLU A 691 21.92 28.51 -1.93
N ARG A 692 23.08 28.25 -2.55
CA ARG A 692 23.73 26.94 -2.63
C ARG A 692 24.90 26.81 -1.66
N PHE A 693 24.75 27.27 -0.41
CA PHE A 693 25.75 27.06 0.63
C PHE A 693 25.74 25.60 1.12
N TYR A 694 26.84 24.87 0.92
CA TYR A 694 27.08 23.51 1.43
C TYR A 694 28.60 23.22 1.52
N SER A 695 29.02 22.04 1.97
CA SER A 695 30.45 21.74 2.17
C SER A 695 31.36 22.04 0.96
N GLY A 696 30.89 21.75 -0.26
CA GLY A 696 31.62 22.03 -1.51
C GLY A 696 31.49 23.46 -2.04
N SER A 697 30.55 24.27 -1.53
CA SER A 697 30.39 25.68 -1.90
C SER A 697 30.09 26.52 -0.67
N GLN A 698 31.14 27.12 -0.11
CA GLN A 698 31.03 27.97 1.09
C GLN A 698 31.27 29.42 0.66
N VAL A 699 30.27 30.00 -0.01
CA VAL A 699 30.30 31.39 -0.53
C VAL A 699 29.43 32.29 0.36
N ILE A 700 29.97 33.45 0.73
CA ILE A 700 29.28 34.45 1.56
C ILE A 700 29.42 35.87 1.00
N TYR A 701 28.48 36.74 1.36
CA TYR A 701 28.41 38.13 0.93
C TYR A 701 28.54 39.04 2.16
N ASP A 702 29.67 39.73 2.29
CA ASP A 702 29.98 40.67 3.39
C ASP A 702 29.68 42.11 2.95
N GLY A 703 28.76 42.82 3.63
CA GLY A 703 28.48 44.22 3.32
C GLY A 703 27.66 44.95 4.39
N ASN A 704 27.03 46.07 4.01
CA ASN A 704 26.19 46.87 4.91
C ASN A 704 24.73 46.95 4.43
N TYR A 705 23.82 47.05 5.39
CA TYR A 705 22.41 47.35 5.22
C TYR A 705 22.05 48.70 5.85
N ILE A 706 21.25 49.49 5.14
CA ILE A 706 20.58 50.69 5.65
C ILE A 706 19.09 50.54 5.34
N ASN A 707 18.23 50.65 6.36
CA ASN A 707 16.77 50.56 6.24
C ASN A 707 16.28 49.34 5.42
N GLY A 708 16.91 48.17 5.61
CA GLY A 708 16.55 46.93 4.90
C GLY A 708 17.07 46.83 3.45
N GLN A 709 17.78 47.84 2.95
CA GLN A 709 18.39 47.89 1.61
C GLN A 709 19.92 47.71 1.69
N LYS A 710 20.54 47.02 0.73
CA LYS A 710 22.00 46.86 0.68
C LYS A 710 22.64 48.17 0.25
N PHE A 711 23.78 48.51 0.86
CA PHE A 711 24.47 49.77 0.62
C PHE A 711 26.00 49.62 0.59
N GLY A 712 26.64 50.41 -0.26
CA GLY A 712 28.09 50.53 -0.37
C GLY A 712 28.77 49.27 -0.89
N ARG A 713 30.03 49.06 -0.48
CA ARG A 713 30.82 47.89 -0.89
C ARG A 713 30.25 46.62 -0.26
N TRP A 714 29.89 45.67 -1.13
CA TRP A 714 29.56 44.30 -0.80
C TRP A 714 30.64 43.39 -1.38
N ASN A 715 31.38 42.69 -0.53
CA ASN A 715 32.47 41.81 -0.90
C ASN A 715 31.97 40.36 -0.97
N LEU A 716 32.26 39.70 -2.08
CA LEU A 716 32.02 38.28 -2.26
C LEU A 716 33.20 37.50 -1.72
N ARG A 717 32.97 36.58 -0.78
CA ARG A 717 34.01 35.74 -0.22
C ARG A 717 33.73 34.25 -0.45
N TYR A 718 34.79 33.47 -0.54
CA TYR A 718 34.73 32.01 -0.60
C TYR A 718 35.69 31.39 0.40
N ARG A 719 35.29 30.26 0.97
CA ARG A 719 36.14 29.39 1.78
C ARG A 719 36.30 28.05 1.08
N LYS A 720 37.53 27.76 0.66
CA LYS A 720 37.90 26.44 0.14
C LYS A 720 37.70 25.38 1.23
N ASP A 721 37.20 24.20 0.85
CA ASP A 721 36.94 23.14 1.83
C ASP A 721 38.22 22.73 2.58
N GLY A 722 38.06 22.31 3.83
CA GLY A 722 39.14 22.13 4.80
C GLY A 722 39.69 23.40 5.45
N LEU A 723 39.77 24.54 4.73
CA LEU A 723 40.27 25.81 5.29
C LEU A 723 39.21 26.52 6.14
N ASP A 724 39.65 27.35 7.10
CA ASP A 724 38.76 28.08 8.04
C ASP A 724 38.46 29.53 7.62
N ASN A 725 39.37 30.18 6.90
CA ASN A 725 39.28 31.57 6.46
C ASN A 725 38.43 31.75 5.18
N PHE A 726 37.89 32.97 4.99
CA PHE A 726 37.09 33.36 3.82
C PHE A 726 37.82 34.44 3.00
N ASP A 727 38.37 34.03 1.87
CA ASP A 727 39.11 34.88 0.93
C ASP A 727 38.14 35.71 0.08
N ILE A 728 38.50 36.97 -0.22
CA ILE A 728 37.69 37.84 -1.08
C ILE A 728 37.93 37.45 -2.54
N ILE A 729 36.88 36.95 -3.20
CA ILE A 729 36.92 36.53 -4.62
C ILE A 729 36.16 37.50 -5.55
N GLY A 730 35.47 38.51 -5.01
CA GLY A 730 34.74 39.47 -5.83
C GLY A 730 33.86 40.46 -5.07
N GLY A 731 32.67 40.72 -5.62
CA GLY A 731 31.71 41.72 -5.14
C GLY A 731 31.76 43.04 -5.91
N GLY A 732 31.06 44.05 -5.42
CA GLY A 732 30.87 45.35 -6.09
C GLY A 732 30.18 46.38 -5.20
N LEU A 733 29.57 47.40 -5.81
CA LEU A 733 28.89 48.50 -5.11
C LEU A 733 27.37 48.41 -5.25
N TYR A 734 26.66 48.63 -4.15
CA TYR A 734 25.23 48.94 -4.11
C TYR A 734 25.00 50.41 -3.77
N ASP A 735 23.98 51.01 -4.36
CA ASP A 735 23.46 52.33 -4.00
C ASP A 735 21.96 52.27 -3.69
N ILE A 736 21.44 53.29 -3.00
CA ILE A 736 20.04 53.40 -2.57
C ILE A 736 19.30 54.38 -3.48
N ASN A 737 18.55 53.82 -4.43
CA ASN A 737 17.59 54.56 -5.24
C ASN A 737 16.25 54.66 -4.48
N LYS A 738 15.60 55.82 -4.47
CA LYS A 738 14.34 56.04 -3.73
C LYS A 738 13.15 55.23 -4.23
N GLU A 739 13.14 54.87 -5.52
CA GLU A 739 12.04 54.20 -6.19
C GLU A 739 12.32 52.69 -6.40
N LEU A 740 13.56 52.36 -6.78
CA LEU A 740 14.01 50.98 -7.06
C LEU A 740 14.66 50.29 -5.85
N GLY A 741 14.95 51.03 -4.79
CA GLY A 741 15.67 50.54 -3.62
C GLY A 741 17.14 50.26 -3.91
N SER A 742 17.61 49.09 -3.46
CA SER A 742 19.01 48.65 -3.50
C SER A 742 19.47 48.26 -4.92
N ILE A 743 20.08 49.18 -5.66
CA ILE A 743 20.55 48.95 -7.03
C ILE A 743 22.06 48.62 -7.08
N LYS A 744 22.46 47.64 -7.90
CA LYS A 744 23.89 47.42 -8.22
C LYS A 744 24.40 48.52 -9.16
N ILE A 745 25.60 49.03 -8.88
CA ILE A 745 26.30 50.03 -9.69
C ILE A 745 27.80 49.72 -9.83
N GLY A 746 28.43 50.26 -10.87
CA GLY A 746 29.88 50.22 -11.08
C GLY A 746 30.43 48.83 -11.39
N SER A 747 31.72 48.61 -11.15
CA SER A 747 32.37 47.32 -11.38
C SER A 747 31.95 46.25 -10.37
N TRP A 748 31.64 45.07 -10.88
CA TRP A 748 31.16 43.91 -10.12
C TRP A 748 31.87 42.63 -10.56
N ILE A 749 32.25 41.82 -9.58
CA ILE A 749 32.69 40.44 -9.78
C ILE A 749 31.68 39.51 -9.11
N GLU A 750 30.98 38.71 -9.90
CA GLU A 750 29.97 37.75 -9.47
C GLU A 750 30.49 36.31 -9.61
N VAL A 751 29.80 35.33 -9.01
CA VAL A 751 30.06 33.90 -9.23
C VAL A 751 28.94 33.27 -10.06
N ASN A 752 29.23 32.14 -10.69
CA ASN A 752 28.23 31.28 -11.32
C ASN A 752 27.30 30.63 -10.28
N ASP A 753 26.04 30.35 -10.65
CA ASP A 753 25.08 29.67 -9.75
C ASP A 753 25.58 28.27 -9.36
N GLY A 754 26.30 27.61 -10.27
CA GLY A 754 27.05 26.37 -10.06
C GLY A 754 28.45 26.58 -9.50
N PHE A 755 28.76 27.66 -8.78
CA PHE A 755 30.06 27.82 -8.13
C PHE A 755 30.24 26.83 -6.97
N TYR A 756 31.24 25.97 -7.06
CA TYR A 756 31.69 25.06 -6.00
C TYR A 756 33.16 24.71 -6.19
N SER A 757 33.71 23.84 -5.34
CA SER A 757 35.12 23.45 -5.29
C SER A 757 35.76 23.07 -6.63
N GLU A 758 35.02 22.47 -7.57
CA GLU A 758 35.52 22.16 -8.92
C GLU A 758 35.08 23.16 -10.01
N ALA A 759 34.24 24.14 -9.70
CA ALA A 759 33.64 25.06 -10.68
C ALA A 759 33.80 26.53 -10.23
N GLN A 760 35.04 26.94 -9.93
CA GLN A 760 35.35 28.24 -9.32
C GLN A 760 35.42 29.37 -10.35
N PHE A 761 34.30 29.70 -10.99
CA PHE A 761 34.24 30.68 -12.09
C PHE A 761 33.49 31.96 -11.70
N THR A 762 34.12 33.10 -12.00
CA THR A 762 33.57 34.44 -11.74
C THR A 762 33.30 35.21 -13.03
N TYR A 763 32.31 36.09 -12.99
CA TYR A 763 31.97 37.05 -14.03
C TYR A 763 32.36 38.46 -13.57
N ASN A 764 33.32 39.09 -14.26
CA ASN A 764 33.73 40.47 -14.02
C ASN A 764 33.11 41.39 -15.08
N GLY A 765 32.44 42.47 -14.67
CA GLY A 765 31.84 43.44 -15.59
C GLY A 765 31.32 44.68 -14.87
N GLN A 766 30.42 45.41 -15.51
CA GLN A 766 29.81 46.62 -14.94
C GLN A 766 28.29 46.54 -14.83
N TYR A 767 27.76 47.22 -13.82
CA TYR A 767 26.34 47.47 -13.60
C TYR A 767 26.04 48.97 -13.73
N LEU A 768 24.93 49.29 -14.39
CA LEU A 768 24.30 50.61 -14.43
C LEU A 768 22.82 50.44 -14.09
N ASP A 769 22.33 51.14 -13.07
CA ASP A 769 20.94 51.06 -12.58
C ASP A 769 20.41 49.63 -12.41
N ASN A 770 21.19 48.79 -11.72
CA ASN A 770 20.94 47.37 -11.48
C ASN A 770 20.91 46.46 -12.74
N LYS A 771 21.25 46.99 -13.92
CA LYS A 771 21.30 46.27 -15.21
C LYS A 771 22.74 46.02 -15.64
N LYS A 772 23.01 44.89 -16.29
CA LYS A 772 24.38 44.58 -16.75
C LYS A 772 24.73 45.47 -17.95
N PHE A 773 25.91 46.07 -17.93
CA PHE A 773 26.35 47.02 -18.96
C PHE A 773 27.79 46.74 -19.38
N GLY A 774 28.10 47.05 -20.64
CA GLY A 774 29.44 46.98 -21.18
C GLY A 774 29.99 45.55 -21.25
N ARG A 775 31.31 45.43 -21.23
CA ARG A 775 32.01 44.14 -21.29
C ARG A 775 31.81 43.34 -20.00
N TRP A 776 31.53 42.05 -20.15
CA TRP A 776 31.40 41.07 -19.08
C TRP A 776 32.26 39.83 -19.40
N ASP A 777 33.36 39.69 -18.66
CA ASP A 777 34.36 38.64 -18.83
C ASP A 777 34.24 37.53 -17.78
N ILE A 778 34.17 36.30 -18.27
CA ILE A 778 34.22 35.04 -17.54
C ILE A 778 35.68 34.65 -17.33
N MET A 779 36.07 34.43 -16.07
CA MET A 779 37.44 34.04 -15.73
C MET A 779 37.89 32.80 -16.54
N TYR A 780 39.08 32.91 -17.17
CA TYR A 780 39.71 31.90 -18.03
C TYR A 780 39.00 31.53 -19.35
N CYS A 781 37.89 32.19 -19.70
CA CYS A 781 37.02 31.78 -20.81
C CYS A 781 36.61 32.89 -21.80
N GLY A 782 37.04 34.14 -21.62
CA GLY A 782 36.58 35.26 -22.45
C GLY A 782 35.21 35.75 -21.99
N GLY A 783 34.26 36.03 -22.88
CA GLY A 783 32.95 36.60 -22.49
C GLY A 783 32.30 37.43 -23.59
N GLY A 784 31.36 38.32 -23.24
CA GLY A 784 30.60 39.15 -24.19
C GLY A 784 30.23 40.53 -23.66
N SER A 785 29.38 41.27 -24.38
CA SER A 785 28.99 42.65 -24.02
C SER A 785 27.48 42.83 -23.87
N TYR A 786 27.04 43.49 -22.79
CA TYR A 786 25.65 43.90 -22.61
C TYR A 786 25.43 45.33 -23.11
N SER A 787 24.32 45.56 -23.80
CA SER A 787 23.78 46.90 -24.06
C SER A 787 22.47 47.09 -23.29
N ILE A 788 22.11 48.36 -23.03
CA ILE A 788 20.80 48.72 -22.49
C ILE A 788 20.00 49.30 -23.66
N ILE A 789 18.91 48.64 -24.02
CA ILE A 789 17.94 49.12 -25.02
C ILE A 789 16.85 49.91 -24.28
N GLN A 790 16.10 50.76 -25.00
CA GLN A 790 15.01 51.59 -24.46
C GLN A 790 13.95 50.78 -23.66
N SER A 791 13.84 49.47 -23.90
CA SER A 791 12.94 48.52 -23.21
C SER A 791 13.35 48.18 -21.77
N LEU A 792 14.05 49.07 -21.07
CA LEU A 792 14.52 49.00 -19.69
C LEU A 792 15.46 47.83 -19.30
N ASP A 793 15.58 46.75 -20.06
CA ASP A 793 16.45 45.60 -19.72
C ASP A 793 17.85 45.63 -20.39
N SER A 794 18.82 44.98 -19.73
CA SER A 794 20.14 44.70 -20.30
C SER A 794 20.12 43.47 -21.19
N VAL A 795 20.41 43.65 -22.48
CA VAL A 795 20.46 42.57 -23.48
C VAL A 795 21.89 42.20 -23.85
N LYS A 796 22.14 40.91 -24.10
CA LYS A 796 23.42 40.44 -24.66
C LYS A 796 23.58 40.92 -26.10
N THR A 797 24.79 41.30 -26.49
CA THR A 797 25.14 41.79 -27.83
C THR A 797 26.56 41.40 -28.25
N GLY A 798 26.76 41.26 -29.56
CA GLY A 798 28.06 40.98 -30.18
C GLY A 798 28.58 39.58 -29.85
N LYS A 799 29.89 39.38 -30.02
CA LYS A 799 30.57 38.11 -29.72
C LYS A 799 30.48 37.76 -28.25
N TRP A 800 30.06 36.54 -27.98
CA TRP A 800 29.75 36.05 -26.65
C TRP A 800 30.29 34.63 -26.43
N ILE A 801 30.69 34.34 -25.20
CA ILE A 801 31.03 32.99 -24.73
C ILE A 801 30.16 32.64 -23.51
N GLU A 802 29.47 31.52 -23.57
CA GLU A 802 28.66 30.97 -22.47
C GLU A 802 29.29 29.69 -21.91
N LEU A 803 29.07 29.43 -20.64
CA LEU A 803 29.40 28.15 -20.02
C LEU A 803 28.21 27.20 -20.18
N SER A 804 28.47 25.90 -20.29
CA SER A 804 27.41 24.89 -20.09
C SER A 804 27.06 24.72 -18.60
N ASP A 805 25.87 24.19 -18.31
CA ASP A 805 25.47 23.86 -16.92
C ASP A 805 26.37 22.77 -16.30
N GLY A 806 27.02 21.96 -17.15
CA GLY A 806 28.03 20.97 -16.79
C GLY A 806 29.48 21.50 -16.81
N PHE A 807 29.72 22.80 -16.67
CA PHE A 807 31.05 23.39 -16.72
C PHE A 807 31.80 23.28 -15.38
N PHE A 808 32.79 22.39 -15.29
CA PHE A 808 33.65 22.21 -14.12
C PHE A 808 35.08 21.80 -14.50
N SER A 809 35.97 21.68 -13.51
CA SER A 809 37.42 21.54 -13.70
C SER A 809 37.85 20.47 -14.70
N LYS A 810 37.11 19.35 -14.78
CA LYS A 810 37.36 18.19 -15.64
C LYS A 810 36.51 18.12 -16.92
N SER A 811 35.51 19.00 -17.05
CA SER A 811 34.66 19.13 -18.24
C SER A 811 34.43 20.62 -18.54
N GLN A 812 35.28 21.21 -19.37
CA GLN A 812 35.21 22.63 -19.69
C GLN A 812 34.63 22.82 -21.09
N ILE A 813 33.30 22.82 -21.16
CA ILE A 813 32.51 23.07 -22.38
C ILE A 813 31.97 24.50 -22.41
N ILE A 814 32.31 25.25 -23.46
CA ILE A 814 31.77 26.59 -23.73
C ILE A 814 31.01 26.64 -25.06
N PHE A 815 30.06 27.56 -25.13
CA PHE A 815 29.35 27.91 -26.36
C PHE A 815 29.81 29.28 -26.84
N GLN A 816 30.40 29.37 -28.03
CA GLN A 816 30.91 30.61 -28.61
C GLN A 816 30.11 30.99 -29.85
N GLY A 817 29.58 32.21 -29.90
CA GLY A 817 28.82 32.73 -31.05
C GLY A 817 28.50 34.20 -30.90
N GLU A 818 27.47 34.68 -31.58
CA GLU A 818 27.05 36.09 -31.51
C GLU A 818 25.62 36.26 -31.00
N TYR A 819 25.39 37.40 -30.33
CA TYR A 819 24.09 37.85 -29.86
C TYR A 819 23.67 39.13 -30.60
N MET A 820 22.43 39.20 -31.05
CA MET A 820 21.77 40.37 -31.62
C MET A 820 20.47 40.63 -30.85
N ASN A 821 20.27 41.85 -30.34
CA ASN A 821 19.07 42.24 -29.58
C ASN A 821 18.69 41.25 -28.44
N GLY A 822 19.69 40.71 -27.72
CA GLY A 822 19.48 39.74 -26.64
C GLY A 822 19.24 38.29 -27.09
N GLN A 823 19.19 38.04 -28.39
CA GLN A 823 18.94 36.72 -28.99
C GLN A 823 20.21 36.16 -29.65
N LYS A 824 20.43 34.86 -29.57
CA LYS A 824 21.50 34.16 -30.30
C LYS A 824 21.28 34.28 -31.80
N TYR A 825 22.34 34.58 -32.53
CA TYR A 825 22.36 34.79 -33.97
C TYR A 825 23.60 34.16 -34.62
N GLY A 826 23.48 33.73 -35.87
CA GLY A 826 24.58 33.21 -36.68
C GLY A 826 25.14 31.89 -36.18
N LYS A 827 26.41 31.61 -36.52
CA LYS A 827 27.13 30.39 -36.13
C LYS A 827 27.42 30.39 -34.63
N TRP A 828 27.12 29.27 -33.99
CA TRP A 828 27.39 28.99 -32.59
C TRP A 828 28.16 27.68 -32.45
N ASP A 829 29.40 27.77 -32.00
CA ASP A 829 30.34 26.66 -31.86
C ASP A 829 30.33 26.10 -30.42
N ILE A 830 30.28 24.78 -30.30
CA ILE A 830 30.51 24.08 -29.02
C ILE A 830 32.01 23.75 -28.95
N LEU A 831 32.69 24.31 -27.96
CA LEU A 831 34.13 24.15 -27.76
C LEU A 831 34.42 23.48 -26.41
N PHE A 832 35.40 22.56 -26.37
CA PHE A 832 35.74 21.79 -25.18
C PHE A 832 37.25 21.70 -24.93
N ARG A 833 37.63 21.63 -23.65
CA ARG A 833 38.96 21.20 -23.18
C ARG A 833 38.82 20.36 -21.90
N GLN A 834 39.79 19.47 -21.67
CA GLN A 834 39.78 18.62 -20.47
C GLN A 834 40.47 19.32 -19.28
N LYS A 835 41.48 20.15 -19.53
CA LYS A 835 42.20 20.93 -18.51
C LYS A 835 42.25 22.41 -18.87
N ILE A 836 42.35 23.27 -17.86
CA ILE A 836 42.41 24.73 -18.02
C ILE A 836 43.66 25.22 -18.80
N SER A 837 44.73 24.42 -18.80
CA SER A 837 45.99 24.65 -19.51
C SER A 837 45.96 24.24 -20.99
N GLU A 838 44.88 23.59 -21.44
CA GLU A 838 44.74 23.13 -22.82
C GLU A 838 43.98 24.19 -23.66
N PRO A 839 44.25 24.28 -24.98
CA PRO A 839 43.41 25.07 -25.88
C PRO A 839 42.03 24.40 -26.05
N PHE A 840 41.00 25.22 -26.19
CA PHE A 840 39.67 24.75 -26.58
C PHE A 840 39.69 24.14 -28.00
N LYS A 841 39.03 23.00 -28.16
CA LYS A 841 38.82 22.32 -29.45
C LYS A 841 37.35 22.39 -29.82
N GLN A 842 37.02 22.66 -31.09
CA GLN A 842 35.63 22.56 -31.53
C GLN A 842 35.18 21.09 -31.54
N ILE A 843 34.06 20.82 -30.88
CA ILE A 843 33.45 19.49 -30.77
C ILE A 843 32.02 19.43 -31.37
N GLY A 844 31.38 20.59 -31.55
CA GLY A 844 30.05 20.66 -32.16
C GLY A 844 29.64 22.10 -32.50
N GLY A 845 28.35 22.32 -32.71
CA GLY A 845 27.79 23.63 -33.08
C GLY A 845 26.69 23.55 -34.13
N GLY A 846 26.25 24.71 -34.59
CA GLY A 846 25.25 24.90 -35.64
C GLY A 846 24.95 26.39 -35.82
N SER A 847 23.80 26.73 -36.41
CA SER A 847 23.39 28.13 -36.63
C SER A 847 22.04 28.46 -35.98
N TYR A 848 21.91 29.70 -35.54
CA TYR A 848 20.64 30.34 -35.20
C TYR A 848 20.28 31.41 -36.24
N ASP A 849 19.08 31.30 -36.80
CA ASP A 849 18.45 32.40 -37.52
C ASP A 849 17.62 33.26 -36.55
N PHE A 850 17.39 34.52 -36.90
CA PHE A 850 16.62 35.48 -36.12
C PHE A 850 15.29 35.76 -36.82
N GLU A 851 14.17 35.42 -36.17
CA GLU A 851 12.84 35.84 -36.60
C GLU A 851 12.22 36.72 -35.50
N GLU A 852 11.87 37.96 -35.84
CA GLU A 852 11.40 39.00 -34.89
C GLU A 852 10.29 38.53 -33.92
N LYS A 853 9.44 37.60 -34.37
CA LYS A 853 8.27 37.09 -33.62
C LYS A 853 8.51 35.80 -32.86
N LEU A 854 9.57 35.06 -33.16
CA LEU A 854 9.81 33.70 -32.64
C LEU A 854 11.12 33.56 -31.87
N GLY A 855 12.07 34.49 -32.05
CA GLY A 855 13.32 34.51 -31.32
C GLY A 855 14.49 33.89 -32.09
N SER A 856 15.45 33.34 -31.34
CA SER A 856 16.55 32.53 -31.86
C SER A 856 16.07 31.16 -32.32
N ILE A 857 15.97 30.96 -33.63
CA ILE A 857 15.54 29.69 -34.22
C ILE A 857 16.77 28.86 -34.59
N LYS A 858 16.95 27.68 -33.99
CA LYS A 858 17.92 26.69 -34.50
C LYS A 858 17.50 26.26 -35.90
N ASN A 859 18.41 26.37 -36.86
CA ASN A 859 18.21 25.92 -38.24
C ASN A 859 19.48 25.25 -38.79
N GLY A 860 19.30 24.44 -39.83
CA GLY A 860 20.38 23.74 -40.53
C GLY A 860 20.97 22.59 -39.71
N ARG A 861 22.15 22.12 -40.13
CA ARG A 861 22.84 21.00 -39.48
C ARG A 861 23.40 21.40 -38.12
N TRP A 862 23.14 20.57 -37.12
CA TRP A 862 23.64 20.73 -35.75
C TRP A 862 24.42 19.49 -35.29
N VAL A 863 25.43 19.75 -34.47
CA VAL A 863 26.13 18.76 -33.65
C VAL A 863 25.96 19.20 -32.20
N GLU A 864 25.14 18.47 -31.45
CA GLU A 864 24.81 18.72 -30.05
C GLU A 864 25.50 17.70 -29.15
N GLN A 865 25.90 18.10 -27.94
CA GLN A 865 26.34 17.15 -26.92
C GLN A 865 25.17 16.40 -26.28
N THR A 866 25.47 15.31 -25.59
CA THR A 866 24.58 14.69 -24.59
C THR A 866 24.65 15.45 -23.25
N ASP A 867 23.61 15.34 -22.44
CA ASP A 867 23.59 15.93 -21.08
C ASP A 867 24.67 15.29 -20.17
N ASP A 868 25.01 14.03 -20.42
CA ASP A 868 26.09 13.30 -19.74
C ASP A 868 27.52 13.72 -20.17
N TYR A 869 27.69 14.64 -21.14
CA TYR A 869 29.00 14.88 -21.76
C TYR A 869 30.05 15.38 -20.74
N GLY A 870 31.00 14.50 -20.42
CA GLY A 870 32.08 14.75 -19.47
C GLY A 870 31.67 14.65 -18.00
N TYR A 871 30.45 14.24 -17.66
CA TYR A 871 30.06 14.01 -16.26
C TYR A 871 30.90 12.86 -15.66
N GLY A 872 31.45 13.09 -14.46
CA GLY A 872 32.73 12.52 -14.01
C GLY A 872 32.84 11.02 -13.71
N ILE A 873 31.92 10.18 -14.20
CA ILE A 873 31.95 8.71 -14.10
C ILE A 873 31.67 8.04 -15.46
N GLY A 874 31.21 8.78 -16.47
CA GLY A 874 30.87 8.24 -17.79
C GLY A 874 32.09 7.92 -18.65
N LEU A 875 32.19 6.68 -19.13
CA LEU A 875 33.25 6.16 -20.00
C LEU A 875 33.23 6.73 -21.44
N PHE A 876 32.35 7.70 -21.75
CA PHE A 876 32.02 8.08 -23.13
C PHE A 876 32.04 9.59 -23.36
N GLU A 877 32.57 9.98 -24.51
CA GLU A 877 32.25 11.25 -25.17
C GLU A 877 31.09 10.97 -26.15
N ALA A 878 29.97 11.69 -26.05
CA ALA A 878 28.74 11.36 -26.78
C ALA A 878 28.02 12.59 -27.37
N PHE A 879 27.74 12.53 -28.67
CA PHE A 879 27.14 13.60 -29.48
C PHE A 879 25.93 13.12 -30.28
N HIS A 880 25.03 14.05 -30.58
CA HIS A 880 23.93 13.89 -31.52
C HIS A 880 24.16 14.77 -32.76
N ILE A 881 24.13 14.19 -33.95
CA ILE A 881 24.24 14.92 -35.23
C ILE A 881 22.93 14.79 -36.00
N GLY A 882 22.37 15.91 -36.45
CA GLY A 882 21.16 15.93 -37.29
C GLY A 882 20.85 17.33 -37.80
N GLU A 883 19.60 17.56 -38.22
CA GLU A 883 19.14 18.84 -38.75
C GLU A 883 18.00 19.44 -37.91
N TYR A 884 18.01 20.77 -37.80
CA TYR A 884 16.89 21.56 -37.30
C TYR A 884 16.23 22.35 -38.43
N LYS A 885 14.90 22.46 -38.39
CA LYS A 885 14.11 23.34 -39.25
C LYS A 885 13.01 24.01 -38.44
N GLN A 886 12.99 25.34 -38.46
CA GLN A 886 12.11 26.18 -37.63
C GLN A 886 12.14 25.77 -36.14
N GLY A 887 13.35 25.52 -35.61
CA GLY A 887 13.57 25.16 -34.21
C GLY A 887 13.17 23.74 -33.82
N LYS A 888 12.58 22.95 -34.74
CA LYS A 888 12.28 21.53 -34.55
C LYS A 888 13.40 20.64 -35.10
N LYS A 889 13.67 19.53 -34.42
CA LYS A 889 14.49 18.44 -34.98
C LYS A 889 13.74 17.78 -36.13
N VAL A 890 14.41 17.58 -37.26
CA VAL A 890 13.84 16.94 -38.45
C VAL A 890 14.78 15.88 -39.01
N GLY A 891 14.20 14.86 -39.64
CA GLY A 891 14.96 13.79 -40.29
C GLY A 891 15.78 12.94 -39.31
N ILE A 892 16.87 12.36 -39.83
CA ILE A 892 17.69 11.41 -39.10
C ILE A 892 18.65 12.14 -38.15
N TRP A 893 18.57 11.78 -36.87
CA TRP A 893 19.46 12.21 -35.81
C TRP A 893 20.29 11.02 -35.31
N VAL A 894 21.61 11.09 -35.52
CA VAL A 894 22.57 10.02 -35.23
C VAL A 894 23.28 10.29 -33.92
N GLU A 895 23.30 9.29 -33.02
CA GLU A 895 24.12 9.33 -31.81
C GLU A 895 25.50 8.70 -32.05
N LEU A 896 26.56 9.49 -31.85
CA LEU A 896 27.96 9.08 -31.93
C LEU A 896 28.58 9.02 -30.53
N ARG A 897 29.15 7.87 -30.15
CA ARG A 897 29.89 7.69 -28.89
C ARG A 897 31.34 7.28 -29.13
N LYS A 898 32.26 7.78 -28.30
CA LYS A 898 33.67 7.33 -28.22
C LYS A 898 34.00 6.88 -26.80
N LEU A 899 34.60 5.70 -26.67
CA LEU A 899 35.13 5.19 -25.40
C LEU A 899 36.40 5.93 -25.00
N LYS A 900 36.42 6.51 -23.79
CA LYS A 900 37.53 7.34 -23.29
C LYS A 900 38.82 6.55 -23.08
N ASP A 901 38.69 5.30 -22.63
CA ASP A 901 39.81 4.38 -22.36
C ASP A 901 40.39 3.75 -23.63
N ARG A 902 39.79 4.02 -24.81
CA ARG A 902 40.27 3.54 -26.12
C ARG A 902 40.53 4.73 -27.04
N MET A 903 41.60 5.47 -26.76
CA MET A 903 41.93 6.70 -27.51
C MET A 903 42.08 6.48 -29.02
N GLU A 904 42.48 5.29 -29.46
CA GLU A 904 42.59 4.89 -30.87
C GLU A 904 41.25 4.59 -31.55
N GLU A 905 40.19 4.26 -30.79
CA GLU A 905 38.86 4.09 -31.38
C GLU A 905 38.26 5.47 -31.71
N GLY A 906 37.85 5.64 -32.97
CA GLY A 906 37.04 6.76 -33.41
C GLY A 906 35.62 6.74 -32.81
N PHE A 907 34.87 7.81 -33.02
CA PHE A 907 33.44 7.83 -32.70
C PHE A 907 32.69 6.76 -33.48
N LYS A 908 31.91 5.94 -32.78
CA LYS A 908 31.03 4.91 -33.34
C LYS A 908 29.58 5.36 -33.26
N GLN A 909 28.81 5.13 -34.32
CA GLN A 909 27.36 5.27 -34.27
C GLN A 909 26.78 4.22 -33.30
N THR A 910 25.92 4.66 -32.38
CA THR A 910 25.33 3.79 -31.34
C THR A 910 23.80 3.81 -31.32
N ASN A 911 23.18 4.86 -31.85
CA ASN A 911 21.74 5.00 -31.91
C ASN A 911 21.34 5.90 -33.09
N GLU A 912 20.10 5.78 -33.54
CA GLU A 912 19.54 6.58 -34.63
C GLU A 912 18.05 6.85 -34.36
N VAL A 913 17.64 8.11 -34.46
CA VAL A 913 16.26 8.55 -34.23
C VAL A 913 15.79 9.37 -35.42
N ASN A 914 14.74 8.90 -36.10
CA ASN A 914 14.15 9.63 -37.23
C ASN A 914 12.96 10.49 -36.74
N TYR A 915 13.06 11.80 -36.93
CA TYR A 915 12.03 12.79 -36.62
C TYR A 915 11.22 13.09 -37.88
N ASN A 916 10.04 12.46 -37.99
CA ASN A 916 9.05 12.79 -39.02
C ASN A 916 8.53 14.24 -38.81
N ASN A 917 8.34 14.98 -39.92
CA ASN A 917 7.94 16.40 -39.94
C ASN A 917 6.55 16.68 -39.36
#